data_AF-Q2PYR3-F1
#
_entry.id   AF-Q2PYR3-F1
#
_cell.length_a   1.000
_cell.length_b   1.000
_cell.length_c   1.000
_cell.angle_alpha   90.00
_cell.angle_beta   90.00
_cell.angle_gamma   90.00
#
_symmetry.space_group_name_H-M   'P 1'
#
loop_
_entity.id
_entity.type
_entity.pdbx_description
1 polymer ?
#
loop_
_entity_poly.entity_id
_entity_poly.type
_entity_poly.pdbx_seq_one_letter_code
_entity_poly.pdbx_strand_id
1 'polypeptide(L)'
;HIELAKPVFHPGFVTKIKKVLECICVSCAKLKIDETMDSRFARIRNLKDKKRRFNEVWRLAKDKKTCEQPSADDDEEPGNSNKKAHKHDGCGARQPEFRKEKEGFRLTMKYKQSSKDEDKPEVKAETISPERVLTIFRNISDEDIKDMGLSPQFARPEWMMISVLPVPPMPVRPAVAVEGQAKGEDDLTYALRNIVETNKKLREALEQGAPLHVISDFELALQYHVATFMDNDGAGANAAAHKSGRPLKTIRSRLKGKEGRLRGNLMGKRVDFSARTVITGDPNLSIDQVGVPRSIARNLTFPEVVTKCNFEKLAAAVANGPTAHPGAKYVINSNGDRTDLRYAREDSVILKIGDKVERHLMDDDLIIFNRQPSLHKMSMMGHRVKVMPYSTFRLNLSVTSPYNADFDGDEMNLHVPQSYQTKAEIQELCVVPRQIVSPQKNGPVMGIVQDTLCGITMFTQRDTFLRKDMMMNILMWVPDWDGNIPEPAILKPVPLWTGKQMMSLIIPRINMEGKHFGHPDAEKTWMSPGDTRVIIQDGELIAGILSKGTVGSAAGGIIHTTMNEHGPEVAKGFFNGTQLVVNYWLLHNGFSIGIGDTVANAALLRRVDDHLRNGKEQVADIIAKAENEALEPSPGMTIKETFESYVGAALSKAREDAGKGGLAGLGKQNNARHMVYAGSKGSDVNIGQMAACVGQQLVEGKRIPYGFRFRTLPHYTKDDYEAESRGFVDNSYVRGLTPQEFFFHAMGGREGLIDTAVKTAETGYIQRRLVKAMEDVMAKYDGTVRNSLGEVVQFLYGEDGMDGAKVEKQALESMVMSDETFRRKYKIDMHSENRRYALNGDLFEHKIRESLVGSTVEKTVEAEWRQLEEDRRQLWTKIFKGEFDNKWALPGNIMRWIKNAQHQFSISRSQLLDMGPDYVFNKVRDLCGDLVVVRGRDNLSKEAQANATQLYQILIRSILASRRVLEEFRLNRAAFDWVLETIKARFDQAIINPGEMVGTLAAQSI
;
A
#
# COMPACT_ATOMS: atom_id res chain seq x y z
N HIS A 1 -2.81 -40.32 27.49
CA HIS A 1 -3.46 -39.21 28.21
C HIS A 1 -3.16 -39.38 29.70
N ILE A 2 -3.50 -38.40 30.55
CA ILE A 2 -3.41 -38.50 32.02
C ILE A 2 -4.81 -38.35 32.59
N GLU A 3 -5.26 -39.33 33.37
CA GLU A 3 -6.50 -39.23 34.16
C GLU A 3 -6.20 -38.49 35.46
N LEU A 4 -6.91 -37.39 35.71
CA LEU A 4 -6.74 -36.60 36.92
C LEU A 4 -7.58 -37.20 38.05
N ALA A 5 -7.03 -37.23 39.27
CA ALA A 5 -7.70 -37.78 40.45
C ALA A 5 -8.94 -36.95 40.85
N LYS A 6 -8.92 -35.64 40.57
CA LYS A 6 -10.07 -34.73 40.66
C LYS A 6 -10.13 -33.85 39.41
N PRO A 7 -11.33 -33.41 38.98
CA PRO A 7 -11.47 -32.49 37.86
C PRO A 7 -10.86 -31.13 38.20
N VAL A 8 -10.29 -30.47 37.21
CA VAL A 8 -9.55 -29.20 37.37
C VAL A 8 -10.15 -28.14 36.45
N PHE A 9 -10.19 -26.88 36.88
CA PHE A 9 -10.61 -25.78 36.01
C PHE A 9 -9.57 -25.54 34.91
N HIS A 10 -10.00 -25.45 33.66
CA HIS A 10 -9.12 -24.98 32.60
C HIS A 10 -8.85 -23.47 32.77
N PRO A 11 -7.59 -23.01 32.89
CA PRO A 11 -7.26 -21.62 33.23
C PRO A 11 -7.83 -20.60 32.23
N GLY A 12 -7.83 -20.95 30.93
CA GLY A 12 -8.38 -20.11 29.87
C GLY A 12 -9.92 -19.98 29.88
N PHE A 13 -10.63 -20.90 30.53
CA PHE A 13 -12.10 -20.92 30.55
C PHE A 13 -12.70 -20.52 31.89
N VAL A 14 -11.92 -20.29 32.96
CA VAL A 14 -12.44 -19.90 34.28
C VAL A 14 -13.43 -18.73 34.22
N THR A 15 -13.13 -17.69 33.43
CA THR A 15 -14.02 -16.54 33.25
C THR A 15 -15.32 -16.92 32.52
N LYS A 16 -15.26 -17.86 31.58
CA LYS A 16 -16.42 -18.37 30.85
C LYS A 16 -17.27 -19.29 31.71
N ILE A 17 -16.64 -20.20 32.46
CA ILE A 17 -17.27 -21.08 33.46
C ILE A 17 -18.05 -20.25 34.47
N LYS A 18 -17.43 -19.19 35.00
CA LYS A 18 -18.11 -18.23 35.89
C LYS A 18 -19.37 -17.64 35.24
N LYS A 19 -19.25 -17.13 34.01
CA LYS A 19 -20.41 -16.55 33.30
C LYS A 19 -21.51 -17.56 33.04
N VAL A 20 -21.17 -18.81 32.71
CA VAL A 20 -22.16 -19.89 32.54
C VAL A 20 -22.88 -20.16 33.85
N LEU A 21 -22.15 -20.31 34.97
CA LEU A 21 -22.74 -20.48 36.31
C LEU A 21 -23.68 -19.34 36.70
N GLU A 22 -23.40 -18.10 36.27
CA GLU A 22 -24.30 -16.96 36.48
C GLU A 22 -25.56 -17.03 35.61
N CYS A 23 -25.52 -17.72 34.46
CA CYS A 23 -26.67 -17.87 33.54
C CYS A 23 -27.67 -18.94 33.98
N ILE A 24 -27.19 -20.02 34.59
CA ILE A 24 -28.00 -21.19 34.95
C ILE A 24 -28.34 -21.22 36.44
N CYS A 25 -29.39 -21.95 36.80
CA CYS A 25 -29.71 -22.24 38.19
C CYS A 25 -28.71 -23.27 38.77
N VAL A 26 -28.10 -22.97 39.92
CA VAL A 26 -27.14 -23.88 40.59
C VAL A 26 -27.79 -25.19 41.06
N SER A 27 -29.11 -25.18 41.33
CA SER A 27 -29.83 -26.34 41.84
C SER A 27 -30.44 -27.22 40.74
N CYS A 28 -31.13 -26.62 39.76
CA CYS A 28 -31.81 -27.39 38.69
C CYS A 28 -31.11 -27.34 37.32
N ALA A 29 -29.97 -26.64 37.18
CA ALA A 29 -29.18 -26.50 35.95
C ALA A 29 -29.90 -25.88 34.73
N LYS A 30 -31.17 -25.48 34.85
CA LYS A 30 -31.93 -24.77 33.80
C LYS A 30 -31.47 -23.32 33.64
N LEU A 31 -31.68 -22.75 32.46
CA LEU A 31 -31.46 -21.32 32.22
C LEU A 31 -32.41 -20.48 33.09
N LYS A 32 -31.89 -19.42 33.73
CA LYS A 32 -32.70 -18.52 34.59
C LYS A 32 -33.69 -17.64 33.84
N ILE A 33 -33.58 -17.59 32.51
CA ILE A 33 -34.39 -16.73 31.65
C ILE A 33 -35.17 -17.61 30.68
N ASP A 34 -36.40 -17.21 30.42
CA ASP A 34 -37.27 -17.78 29.42
C ASP A 34 -37.91 -16.66 28.57
N GLU A 35 -38.47 -17.03 27.42
CA GLU A 35 -39.24 -16.15 26.54
C GLU A 35 -40.48 -15.57 27.22
N THR A 36 -41.05 -16.30 28.18
CA THR A 36 -42.22 -15.89 28.98
C THR A 36 -41.89 -14.84 30.03
N MET A 37 -40.62 -14.75 30.46
CA MET A 37 -40.20 -13.87 31.55
C MET A 37 -39.65 -12.52 31.09
N ASP A 38 -39.02 -12.46 29.91
CA ASP A 38 -38.45 -11.24 29.38
C ASP A 38 -38.55 -11.21 27.84
N SER A 39 -39.36 -10.30 27.31
CA SER A 39 -39.57 -10.15 25.86
C SER A 39 -38.28 -9.84 25.09
N ARG A 40 -37.24 -9.35 25.77
CA ARG A 40 -35.90 -9.13 25.18
C ARG A 40 -35.18 -10.44 24.87
N PHE A 41 -35.48 -11.53 25.58
CA PHE A 41 -34.85 -12.83 25.37
C PHE A 41 -35.19 -13.41 23.99
N ALA A 42 -36.43 -13.31 23.53
CA ALA A 42 -36.85 -13.72 22.19
C ALA A 42 -36.06 -13.00 21.08
N ARG A 43 -35.78 -11.69 21.27
CA ARG A 43 -34.91 -10.92 20.35
C ARG A 43 -33.46 -11.39 20.39
N ILE A 44 -32.93 -11.70 21.58
CA ILE A 44 -31.55 -12.16 21.76
C ILE A 44 -31.34 -13.55 21.16
N ARG A 45 -32.31 -14.46 21.31
CA ARG A 45 -32.28 -15.81 20.72
C ARG A 45 -32.07 -15.79 19.21
N ASN A 46 -32.63 -14.79 18.53
CA ASN A 46 -32.53 -14.59 17.09
C ASN A 46 -31.20 -13.97 16.61
N LEU A 47 -30.31 -13.52 17.52
CA LEU A 47 -29.01 -12.95 17.13
C LEU A 47 -28.13 -14.02 16.48
N LYS A 48 -27.73 -13.83 15.22
CA LYS A 48 -26.89 -14.79 14.48
C LYS A 48 -25.50 -14.98 15.11
N ASP A 49 -24.90 -13.91 15.64
CA ASP A 49 -23.61 -14.00 16.34
C ASP A 49 -23.77 -14.64 17.72
N LYS A 50 -23.32 -15.90 17.81
CA LYS A 50 -23.34 -16.73 19.02
C LYS A 50 -22.59 -16.12 20.19
N LYS A 51 -21.49 -15.40 19.94
CA LYS A 51 -20.67 -14.80 21.02
C LYS A 51 -21.37 -13.57 21.61
N ARG A 52 -21.95 -12.74 20.74
CA ARG A 52 -22.79 -11.60 21.17
C ARG A 52 -24.03 -12.09 21.89
N ARG A 53 -24.72 -13.11 21.35
CA ARG A 53 -25.85 -13.78 22.00
C ARG A 53 -25.53 -14.19 23.42
N PHE A 54 -24.45 -14.95 23.63
CA PHE A 54 -24.03 -15.37 24.97
C PHE A 54 -23.81 -14.21 25.94
N ASN A 55 -23.18 -13.12 25.48
CA ASN A 55 -22.92 -11.97 26.36
C ASN A 55 -24.20 -11.23 26.75
N GLU A 56 -25.19 -11.12 25.86
CA GLU A 56 -26.48 -10.50 26.18
C GLU A 56 -27.33 -11.39 27.09
N VAL A 57 -27.37 -12.71 26.83
CA VAL A 57 -28.02 -13.68 27.73
C VAL A 57 -27.41 -13.59 29.14
N TRP A 58 -26.08 -13.56 29.24
CA TRP A 58 -25.39 -13.41 30.52
C TRP A 58 -25.72 -12.08 31.22
N ARG A 59 -25.78 -10.96 30.49
CA ARG A 59 -26.12 -9.66 31.08
C ARG A 59 -27.52 -9.65 31.69
N LEU A 60 -28.48 -10.33 31.08
CA LEU A 60 -29.83 -10.46 31.64
C LEU A 60 -29.85 -11.45 32.82
N ALA A 61 -29.11 -12.55 32.72
CA ALA A 61 -29.22 -13.65 33.68
C ALA A 61 -28.50 -13.38 35.00
N LYS A 62 -27.43 -12.58 34.95
CA LYS A 62 -26.63 -12.22 36.14
C LYS A 62 -27.46 -11.47 37.20
N ASP A 63 -28.45 -10.69 36.78
CA ASP A 63 -29.25 -9.84 37.68
C ASP A 63 -30.40 -10.64 38.33
N LYS A 64 -30.77 -11.79 37.76
CA LYS A 64 -31.76 -12.71 38.34
C LYS A 64 -31.15 -13.53 39.49
N LYS A 65 -31.65 -13.27 40.71
CA LYS A 65 -31.16 -13.86 41.97
C LYS A 65 -32.01 -15.01 42.51
N THR A 66 -33.12 -15.30 41.85
CA THR A 66 -34.05 -16.38 42.22
C THR A 66 -34.41 -17.15 40.96
N CYS A 67 -34.48 -18.49 41.08
CA CYS A 67 -35.06 -19.31 40.04
C CYS A 67 -36.58 -19.23 40.19
N GLU A 68 -37.23 -18.43 39.37
CA GLU A 68 -38.69 -18.21 39.43
C GLU A 68 -39.45 -19.53 39.19
N GLN A 69 -40.49 -19.77 39.99
CA GLN A 69 -41.44 -20.87 39.84
C GLN A 69 -42.70 -20.35 39.14
N PRO A 70 -43.45 -21.22 38.42
CA PRO A 70 -44.78 -20.83 37.96
C PRO A 70 -45.69 -20.57 39.17
N SER A 71 -46.37 -19.42 39.19
CA SER A 71 -47.43 -19.13 40.16
C SER A 71 -48.57 -20.13 39.99
N ALA A 72 -49.10 -20.65 41.11
CA ALA A 72 -50.16 -21.65 41.14
C ALA A 72 -51.58 -21.08 40.87
N ASP A 73 -51.71 -19.78 40.57
CA ASP A 73 -53.00 -19.07 40.58
C ASP A 73 -53.60 -18.78 39.17
N ASP A 74 -53.09 -19.38 38.10
CA ASP A 74 -53.64 -19.22 36.73
C ASP A 74 -54.22 -20.54 36.17
N ASP A 75 -55.03 -21.23 36.98
CA ASP A 75 -55.81 -22.42 36.57
C ASP A 75 -57.32 -22.10 36.49
N GLU A 76 -57.76 -21.08 35.73
CA GLU A 76 -59.17 -20.97 35.31
C GLU A 76 -59.31 -20.38 33.89
N GLU A 77 -59.48 -21.27 32.89
CA GLU A 77 -60.59 -21.29 31.91
C GLU A 77 -60.29 -22.28 30.75
N PRO A 78 -61.04 -23.39 30.63
CA PRO A 78 -60.89 -24.32 29.51
C PRO A 78 -61.69 -23.83 28.29
N GLY A 79 -61.08 -22.98 27.45
CA GLY A 79 -61.84 -22.39 26.32
C GLY A 79 -61.09 -21.93 25.08
N ASN A 80 -59.76 -21.99 24.98
CA ASN A 80 -59.07 -21.51 23.77
C ASN A 80 -57.84 -22.34 23.37
N SER A 81 -58.01 -23.18 22.35
CA SER A 81 -57.06 -24.20 21.88
C SER A 81 -55.92 -23.66 20.99
N ASN A 82 -55.32 -22.50 21.30
CA ASN A 82 -54.23 -21.99 20.44
C ASN A 82 -53.05 -21.23 21.08
N LYS A 83 -52.82 -21.35 22.40
CA LYS A 83 -51.55 -20.91 23.01
C LYS A 83 -51.12 -21.88 24.12
N LYS A 84 -50.34 -22.91 23.78
CA LYS A 84 -49.53 -23.62 24.78
C LYS A 84 -48.43 -22.66 25.24
N ALA A 85 -48.68 -21.92 26.32
CA ALA A 85 -47.64 -21.17 27.00
C ALA A 85 -46.63 -22.18 27.57
N HIS A 86 -45.38 -22.17 27.07
CA HIS A 86 -44.28 -22.88 27.71
C HIS A 86 -44.06 -22.24 29.10
N LYS A 87 -44.63 -22.83 30.16
CA LYS A 87 -44.41 -22.40 31.55
C LYS A 87 -42.95 -22.71 31.93
N HIS A 88 -42.21 -21.72 32.43
CA HIS A 88 -40.84 -21.92 32.94
C HIS A 88 -40.91 -22.73 34.24
N ASP A 89 -40.43 -23.98 34.20
CA ASP A 89 -40.44 -24.91 35.33
C ASP A 89 -39.16 -24.75 36.18
N GLY A 90 -39.05 -23.61 36.87
CA GLY A 90 -37.94 -23.32 37.79
C GLY A 90 -38.14 -23.92 39.19
N CYS A 91 -37.06 -24.04 39.96
CA CYS A 91 -37.07 -24.74 41.26
C CYS A 91 -37.22 -23.85 42.51
N GLY A 92 -37.42 -22.53 42.37
CA GLY A 92 -37.59 -21.61 43.50
C GLY A 92 -36.29 -21.23 44.23
N ALA A 93 -35.17 -21.91 43.93
CA ALA A 93 -33.91 -21.74 44.66
C ALA A 93 -33.28 -20.35 44.46
N ARG A 94 -32.80 -19.75 45.56
CA ARG A 94 -31.96 -18.54 45.53
C ARG A 94 -30.62 -18.84 44.84
N GLN A 95 -30.12 -17.85 44.10
CA GLN A 95 -28.90 -17.97 43.31
C GLN A 95 -27.77 -17.18 43.97
N PRO A 96 -26.57 -17.78 44.11
CA PRO A 96 -25.44 -17.08 44.69
C PRO A 96 -24.81 -16.10 43.70
N GLU A 97 -24.15 -15.07 44.23
CA GLU A 97 -23.23 -14.24 43.46
C GLU A 97 -21.85 -14.93 43.42
N PHE A 98 -21.34 -15.17 42.21
CA PHE A 98 -20.03 -15.78 42.02
C PHE A 98 -18.93 -14.73 41.98
N ARG A 99 -17.87 -14.92 42.77
CA ARG A 99 -16.65 -14.11 42.71
C ARG A 99 -15.46 -14.99 42.37
N LYS A 100 -14.57 -14.44 41.55
CA LYS A 100 -13.26 -15.03 41.31
C LYS A 100 -12.30 -14.41 42.32
N GLU A 101 -11.55 -15.23 43.04
CA GLU A 101 -10.50 -14.70 43.93
C GLU A 101 -9.39 -14.05 43.10
N LYS A 102 -8.81 -12.96 43.63
CA LYS A 102 -7.75 -12.20 42.94
C LYS A 102 -6.44 -13.01 42.82
N GLU A 103 -6.20 -13.90 43.77
CA GLU A 103 -4.95 -14.67 43.94
C GLU A 103 -5.16 -16.18 43.78
N GLY A 104 -6.01 -16.61 42.84
CA GLY A 104 -6.21 -18.05 42.63
C GLY A 104 -7.15 -18.44 41.50
N PHE A 105 -7.17 -19.75 41.22
CA PHE A 105 -8.11 -20.42 40.31
C PHE A 105 -9.42 -20.81 41.00
N ARG A 106 -9.69 -20.29 42.22
CA ARG A 106 -10.89 -20.58 43.01
C ARG A 106 -12.04 -19.64 42.66
N LEU A 107 -13.25 -20.20 42.72
CA LEU A 107 -14.51 -19.48 42.61
C LEU A 107 -15.22 -19.57 43.95
N THR A 108 -15.64 -18.41 44.48
CA THR A 108 -16.42 -18.33 45.71
C THR A 108 -17.87 -17.96 45.39
N MET A 109 -18.79 -18.56 46.13
CA MET A 109 -20.23 -18.29 46.04
C MET A 109 -20.67 -17.57 47.32
N LYS A 110 -21.36 -16.44 47.19
CA LYS A 110 -21.97 -15.71 48.32
C LYS A 110 -23.47 -15.52 48.06
N TYR A 111 -24.30 -15.96 48.99
CA TYR A 111 -25.74 -15.66 48.98
C TYR A 111 -25.97 -14.31 49.66
N LYS A 112 -26.75 -13.41 49.04
CA LYS A 112 -27.18 -12.16 49.70
C LYS A 112 -28.35 -12.44 50.63
N GLN A 113 -28.30 -11.88 51.84
CA GLN A 113 -29.40 -11.94 52.82
C GLN A 113 -30.60 -11.09 52.33
N SER A 114 -31.81 -11.53 52.67
CA SER A 114 -33.04 -10.73 52.53
C SER A 114 -33.11 -9.70 53.65
N SER A 115 -33.79 -8.57 53.42
CA SER A 115 -34.09 -7.56 54.45
C SER A 115 -34.93 -8.06 55.65
N LYS A 116 -35.36 -9.33 55.64
CA LYS A 116 -36.08 -10.01 56.73
C LYS A 116 -35.19 -10.92 57.60
N ASP A 117 -33.88 -11.01 57.34
CA ASP A 117 -32.93 -11.92 58.03
C ASP A 117 -31.78 -11.16 58.74
N GLU A 118 -32.01 -9.95 59.25
CA GLU A 118 -30.94 -9.14 59.89
C GLU A 118 -30.35 -9.74 61.19
N ASP A 119 -31.03 -10.69 61.84
CA ASP A 119 -30.58 -11.32 63.09
C ASP A 119 -29.75 -12.62 62.93
N LYS A 120 -29.39 -13.03 61.70
CA LYS A 120 -28.54 -14.22 61.45
C LYS A 120 -27.09 -13.82 61.10
N PRO A 121 -26.07 -14.56 61.62
CA PRO A 121 -24.67 -14.27 61.32
C PRO A 121 -24.41 -14.27 59.81
N GLU A 122 -23.54 -13.35 59.35
CA GLU A 122 -23.16 -13.22 57.94
C GLU A 122 -22.82 -14.59 57.33
N VAL A 123 -23.49 -14.94 56.23
CA VAL A 123 -23.17 -16.15 55.46
C VAL A 123 -21.77 -15.99 54.86
N LYS A 124 -20.80 -16.75 55.40
CA LYS A 124 -19.43 -16.82 54.89
C LYS A 124 -19.43 -17.24 53.42
N ALA A 125 -18.54 -16.64 52.63
CA ALA A 125 -18.35 -17.04 51.24
C ALA A 125 -17.82 -18.47 51.18
N GLU A 126 -18.53 -19.35 50.48
CA GLU A 126 -18.16 -20.77 50.31
C GLU A 126 -17.40 -20.95 49.00
N THR A 127 -16.34 -21.77 48.98
CA THR A 127 -15.61 -22.08 47.75
C THR A 127 -16.32 -23.20 47.00
N ILE A 128 -16.63 -23.01 45.72
CA ILE A 128 -17.23 -24.07 44.90
C ILE A 128 -16.15 -25.02 44.36
N SER A 129 -16.32 -26.32 44.58
CA SER A 129 -15.40 -27.32 44.06
C SER A 129 -15.58 -27.52 42.54
N PRO A 130 -14.50 -27.79 41.78
CA PRO A 130 -14.55 -28.18 40.37
C PRO A 130 -15.52 -29.33 40.07
N GLU A 131 -15.58 -30.31 40.95
CA GLU A 131 -16.44 -31.49 40.82
C GLU A 131 -17.93 -31.13 40.90
N ARG A 132 -18.30 -30.23 41.81
CA ARG A 132 -19.67 -29.70 41.90
C ARG A 132 -20.06 -28.95 40.64
N VAL A 133 -19.16 -28.14 40.08
CA VAL A 133 -19.40 -27.43 38.80
C VAL A 133 -19.59 -28.40 37.63
N LEU A 134 -18.78 -29.45 37.57
CA LEU A 134 -18.89 -30.47 36.51
C LEU A 134 -20.26 -31.17 36.54
N THR A 135 -20.75 -31.53 37.73
CA THR A 135 -22.07 -32.16 37.88
C THR A 135 -23.19 -31.22 37.45
N ILE A 136 -23.11 -29.94 37.84
CA ILE A 136 -24.09 -28.92 37.40
C ILE A 136 -24.09 -28.79 35.88
N PHE A 137 -22.90 -28.74 35.25
CA PHE A 137 -22.79 -28.57 33.80
C PHE A 137 -23.29 -29.77 33.00
N ARG A 138 -23.19 -30.99 33.54
CA ARG A 138 -23.75 -32.20 32.92
C ARG A 138 -25.27 -32.21 32.88
N ASN A 139 -25.91 -31.56 33.84
CA ASN A 139 -27.36 -31.50 33.95
C ASN A 139 -28.02 -30.42 33.07
N ILE A 140 -27.23 -29.61 32.36
CA ILE A 140 -27.75 -28.58 31.44
C ILE A 140 -28.33 -29.27 30.19
N SER A 141 -29.54 -28.87 29.79
CA SER A 141 -30.19 -29.38 28.59
C SER A 141 -29.50 -28.88 27.30
N ASP A 142 -29.56 -29.66 26.22
CA ASP A 142 -28.99 -29.25 24.93
C ASP A 142 -29.71 -28.04 24.30
N GLU A 143 -30.97 -27.82 24.67
CA GLU A 143 -31.76 -26.63 24.27
C GLU A 143 -31.22 -25.37 24.96
N ASP A 144 -31.03 -25.41 26.28
CA ASP A 144 -30.44 -24.32 27.05
C ASP A 144 -29.03 -23.97 26.55
N ILE A 145 -28.24 -24.98 26.16
CA ILE A 145 -26.90 -24.79 25.57
C ILE A 145 -27.00 -23.99 24.26
N LYS A 146 -27.95 -24.32 23.38
CA LYS A 146 -28.16 -23.59 22.12
C LYS A 146 -28.66 -22.18 22.37
N ASP A 147 -29.56 -21.99 23.34
CA ASP A 147 -30.16 -20.70 23.65
C ASP A 147 -29.15 -19.73 24.29
N MET A 148 -28.23 -20.25 25.13
CA MET A 148 -27.05 -19.50 25.58
C MET A 148 -26.09 -19.11 24.45
N GLY A 149 -26.19 -19.72 23.26
CA GLY A 149 -25.27 -19.50 22.14
C GLY A 149 -24.03 -20.39 22.17
N LEU A 150 -24.07 -21.53 22.84
CA LEU A 150 -23.05 -22.58 22.78
C LEU A 150 -23.46 -23.70 21.81
N SER A 151 -22.53 -24.62 21.50
CA SER A 151 -22.81 -25.75 20.61
C SER A 151 -22.85 -27.05 21.41
N PRO A 152 -23.95 -27.80 21.39
CA PRO A 152 -24.03 -29.08 22.11
C PRO A 152 -23.13 -30.16 21.49
N GLN A 153 -22.80 -30.06 20.20
CA GLN A 153 -21.94 -31.04 19.52
C GLN A 153 -20.45 -30.78 19.72
N PHE A 154 -20.02 -29.50 19.74
CA PHE A 154 -18.59 -29.15 19.70
C PHE A 154 -18.08 -28.41 20.94
N ALA A 155 -18.97 -27.87 21.79
CA ALA A 155 -18.58 -27.02 22.90
C ALA A 155 -19.56 -27.13 24.08
N ARG A 156 -19.75 -28.34 24.61
CA ARG A 156 -20.56 -28.53 25.83
C ARG A 156 -19.88 -27.85 27.04
N PRO A 157 -20.64 -27.22 27.95
CA PRO A 157 -20.08 -26.52 29.10
C PRO A 157 -19.17 -27.37 29.98
N GLU A 158 -19.52 -28.64 30.18
CA GLU A 158 -18.77 -29.61 30.97
C GLU A 158 -17.34 -29.85 30.45
N TRP A 159 -17.08 -29.69 29.15
CA TRP A 159 -15.75 -29.89 28.55
C TRP A 159 -14.78 -28.74 28.86
N MET A 160 -15.26 -27.64 29.45
CA MET A 160 -14.38 -26.60 29.99
C MET A 160 -13.65 -27.05 31.26
N MET A 161 -14.09 -28.15 31.88
CA MET A 161 -13.43 -28.81 33.00
C MET A 161 -12.51 -29.92 32.49
N ILE A 162 -11.29 -29.99 33.02
CA ILE A 162 -10.33 -31.03 32.64
C ILE A 162 -10.47 -32.19 33.62
N SER A 163 -11.02 -33.31 33.16
CA SER A 163 -10.97 -34.59 33.86
C SER A 163 -9.85 -35.49 33.31
N VAL A 164 -9.65 -35.43 31.98
CA VAL A 164 -8.60 -36.17 31.27
C VAL A 164 -7.73 -35.17 30.53
N LEU A 165 -6.44 -35.10 30.91
CA LEU A 165 -5.47 -34.20 30.30
C LEU A 165 -4.77 -34.90 29.11
N PRO A 166 -4.86 -34.36 27.88
CA PRO A 166 -4.12 -34.91 26.75
C PRO A 166 -2.61 -34.62 26.90
N VAL A 167 -1.79 -35.65 26.69
CA VAL A 167 -0.33 -35.53 26.74
C VAL A 167 0.19 -35.32 25.33
N PRO A 168 0.87 -34.19 25.02
CA PRO A 168 1.43 -33.97 23.70
C PRO A 168 2.53 -35.00 23.38
N PRO A 169 2.61 -35.49 22.12
CA PRO A 169 3.64 -36.46 21.72
C PRO A 169 5.03 -35.82 21.62
N MET A 170 6.07 -36.64 21.50
CA MET A 170 7.48 -36.20 21.44
C MET A 170 7.77 -35.10 20.40
N PRO A 171 7.17 -35.06 19.19
CA PRO A 171 7.42 -33.96 18.24
C PRO A 171 7.03 -32.57 18.75
N VAL A 172 6.14 -32.48 19.74
CA VAL A 172 5.74 -31.20 20.36
C VAL A 172 6.68 -30.81 21.51
N ARG A 173 7.31 -31.80 22.14
CA ARG A 173 8.21 -31.70 23.30
C ARG A 173 9.51 -32.50 23.04
N PRO A 174 10.36 -32.03 22.11
CA PRO A 174 11.54 -32.78 21.69
C PRO A 174 12.56 -32.88 22.83
N ALA A 175 13.19 -34.04 23.00
CA ALA A 175 14.34 -34.18 23.87
C ALA A 175 15.61 -33.88 23.07
N VAL A 176 16.49 -33.03 23.61
CA VAL A 176 17.79 -32.73 23.02
C VAL A 176 18.81 -33.67 23.64
N ALA A 177 19.30 -34.62 22.85
CA ALA A 177 20.43 -35.45 23.23
C ALA A 177 21.70 -34.84 22.63
N VAL A 178 22.64 -34.43 23.49
CA VAL A 178 24.02 -34.11 23.08
C VAL A 178 24.83 -35.38 23.31
N GLU A 179 25.60 -35.81 22.30
CA GLU A 179 26.46 -37.01 22.44
C GLU A 179 27.37 -36.86 23.66
N GLY A 180 27.37 -37.87 24.54
CA GLY A 180 28.17 -37.90 25.77
C GLY A 180 27.58 -37.15 26.98
N GLN A 181 26.44 -36.46 26.86
CA GLN A 181 25.74 -35.83 27.99
C GLN A 181 24.35 -36.43 28.25
N ALA A 182 23.86 -36.26 29.49
CA ALA A 182 22.50 -36.62 29.84
C ALA A 182 21.48 -35.84 28.99
N LYS A 183 20.38 -36.49 28.61
CA LYS A 183 19.34 -35.92 27.75
C LYS A 183 18.74 -34.67 28.41
N GLY A 184 18.74 -33.55 27.69
CA GLY A 184 18.01 -32.34 28.05
C GLY A 184 16.55 -32.47 27.62
N GLU A 185 15.65 -32.60 28.59
CA GLU A 185 14.21 -32.68 28.32
C GLU A 185 13.59 -31.30 28.09
N ASP A 186 12.50 -31.24 27.32
CA ASP A 186 11.76 -30.01 27.05
C ASP A 186 11.02 -29.47 28.30
N ASP A 187 10.83 -28.15 28.39
CA ASP A 187 10.11 -27.48 29.49
C ASP A 187 8.70 -28.05 29.73
N LEU A 188 7.99 -28.51 28.68
CA LEU A 188 6.67 -29.14 28.81
C LEU A 188 6.77 -30.52 29.48
N THR A 189 7.84 -31.27 29.22
CA THR A 189 8.07 -32.58 29.86
C THR A 189 8.30 -32.38 31.37
N TYR A 190 9.04 -31.35 31.78
CA TYR A 190 9.20 -31.00 33.20
C TYR A 190 7.88 -30.61 33.86
N ALA A 191 7.06 -29.78 33.21
CA ALA A 191 5.75 -29.41 33.73
C ALA A 191 4.81 -30.62 33.84
N LEU A 192 4.81 -31.52 32.85
CA LEU A 192 4.01 -32.76 32.88
C LEU A 192 4.46 -33.70 34.00
N ARG A 193 5.75 -33.80 34.26
CA ARG A 193 6.29 -34.59 35.38
C ARG A 193 5.70 -34.11 36.71
N ASN A 194 5.71 -32.79 36.96
CA ASN A 194 5.15 -32.21 38.18
C ASN A 194 3.64 -32.48 38.29
N ILE A 195 2.90 -32.45 37.18
CA ILE A 195 1.47 -32.80 37.16
C ILE A 195 1.28 -34.28 37.56
N VAL A 196 2.04 -35.20 36.98
CA VAL A 196 1.91 -36.64 37.27
C VAL A 196 2.29 -36.95 38.72
N GLU A 197 3.38 -36.38 39.23
CA GLU A 197 3.81 -36.58 40.62
C GLU A 197 2.77 -36.07 41.62
N THR A 198 2.23 -34.86 41.41
CA THR A 198 1.18 -34.29 42.28
C THR A 198 -0.14 -35.04 42.16
N ASN A 199 -0.51 -35.49 40.95
CA ASN A 199 -1.72 -36.28 40.74
C ASN A 199 -1.64 -37.65 41.43
N LYS A 200 -0.46 -38.29 41.43
CA LYS A 200 -0.24 -39.56 42.15
C LYS A 200 -0.38 -39.38 43.66
N LYS A 201 0.25 -38.34 44.22
CA LYS A 201 0.13 -38.00 45.65
C LYS A 201 -1.31 -37.70 46.07
N LEU A 202 -2.07 -36.98 45.24
CA LEU A 202 -3.49 -36.71 45.49
C LEU A 202 -4.31 -38.01 45.49
N ARG A 203 -4.03 -38.94 44.58
CA ARG A 203 -4.71 -40.25 44.51
C ARG A 203 -4.41 -41.09 45.75
N GLU A 204 -3.13 -41.17 46.15
CA GLU A 204 -2.70 -41.87 47.36
C GLU A 204 -3.34 -41.27 48.62
N ALA A 205 -3.44 -39.94 48.72
CA ALA A 205 -4.09 -39.25 49.84
C ALA A 205 -5.61 -39.52 49.90
N LEU A 206 -6.28 -39.66 48.75
CA LEU A 206 -7.69 -40.02 48.68
C LEU A 206 -7.93 -41.48 49.10
N GLU A 207 -7.06 -42.40 48.69
CA GLU A 207 -7.16 -43.84 49.04
C GLU A 207 -6.87 -44.09 50.53
N GLN A 208 -5.95 -43.33 51.13
CA GLN A 208 -5.59 -43.43 52.55
C GLN A 208 -6.57 -42.72 53.49
N GLY A 209 -7.60 -42.04 52.97
CA GLY A 209 -8.57 -41.30 53.79
C GLY A 209 -7.95 -40.11 54.53
N ALA A 210 -7.03 -39.38 53.90
CA ALA A 210 -6.36 -38.23 54.50
C ALA A 210 -7.36 -37.12 54.91
N PRO A 211 -7.01 -36.25 55.88
CA PRO A 211 -7.87 -35.14 56.29
C PRO A 211 -8.24 -34.20 55.12
N LEU A 212 -9.46 -33.67 55.12
CA LEU A 212 -10.00 -32.82 54.05
C LEU A 212 -9.12 -31.60 53.71
N HIS A 213 -8.42 -31.01 54.69
CA HIS A 213 -7.52 -29.89 54.42
C HIS A 213 -6.32 -30.29 53.54
N VAL A 214 -5.74 -31.48 53.78
CA VAL A 214 -4.60 -32.02 53.03
C VAL A 214 -5.00 -32.31 51.59
N ILE A 215 -6.19 -32.88 51.39
CA ILE A 215 -6.74 -33.15 50.06
C ILE A 215 -6.95 -31.84 49.29
N SER A 216 -7.50 -30.82 49.94
CA SER A 216 -7.69 -29.48 49.35
C SER A 216 -6.36 -28.83 48.94
N ASP A 217 -5.28 -29.02 49.70
CA ASP A 217 -3.96 -28.48 49.37
C ASP A 217 -3.34 -29.17 48.16
N PHE A 218 -3.45 -30.50 48.07
CA PHE A 218 -3.01 -31.25 46.89
C PHE A 218 -3.87 -30.95 45.65
N GLU A 219 -5.17 -30.73 45.80
CA GLU A 219 -6.06 -30.28 44.73
C GLU A 219 -5.63 -28.90 44.20
N LEU A 220 -5.30 -27.96 45.10
CA LEU A 220 -4.80 -26.63 44.72
C LEU A 220 -3.46 -26.73 43.99
N ALA A 221 -2.55 -27.58 44.46
CA ALA A 221 -1.27 -27.82 43.80
C ALA A 221 -1.44 -28.42 42.38
N LEU A 222 -2.35 -29.39 42.23
CA LEU A 222 -2.67 -29.97 40.92
C LEU A 222 -3.27 -28.91 39.98
N GLN A 223 -4.21 -28.09 40.48
CA GLN A 223 -4.80 -26.98 39.75
C GLN A 223 -3.75 -25.95 39.30
N TYR A 224 -2.77 -25.65 40.15
CA TYR A 224 -1.67 -24.75 39.83
C TYR A 224 -0.74 -25.32 38.74
N HIS A 225 -0.35 -26.59 38.83
CA HIS A 225 0.53 -27.21 37.82
C HIS A 225 -0.15 -27.37 36.46
N VAL A 226 -1.43 -27.77 36.44
CA VAL A 226 -2.22 -27.83 35.19
C VAL A 226 -2.42 -26.44 34.60
N ALA A 227 -2.65 -25.43 35.45
CA ALA A 227 -2.84 -24.06 34.98
C ALA A 227 -1.56 -23.48 34.38
N THR A 228 -0.42 -23.59 35.08
CA THR A 228 0.88 -23.10 34.62
C THR A 228 1.33 -23.82 33.35
N PHE A 229 1.10 -25.13 33.23
CA PHE A 229 1.38 -25.91 32.01
C PHE A 229 0.69 -25.36 30.75
N MET A 230 -0.51 -24.80 30.89
CA MET A 230 -1.22 -24.14 29.79
C MET A 230 -0.76 -22.68 29.64
N ASP A 231 -0.72 -21.94 30.75
CA ASP A 231 -0.45 -20.51 30.80
C ASP A 231 0.34 -20.12 32.06
N ASN A 232 1.65 -19.89 31.88
CA ASN A 232 2.55 -19.54 32.97
C ASN A 232 2.61 -18.03 33.25
N ASP A 233 2.14 -17.20 32.32
CA ASP A 233 2.12 -15.73 32.45
C ASP A 233 0.79 -15.23 33.06
N GLY A 234 -0.06 -16.13 33.53
CA GLY A 234 -1.39 -15.83 34.05
C GLY A 234 -1.36 -14.99 35.33
N ALA A 235 -2.24 -13.98 35.42
CA ALA A 235 -2.33 -13.11 36.58
C ALA A 235 -2.78 -13.86 37.85
N GLY A 236 -1.98 -13.78 38.91
CA GLY A 236 -2.37 -14.16 40.27
C GLY A 236 -1.64 -15.34 40.91
N ALA A 237 -0.68 -15.98 40.24
CA ALA A 237 0.16 -17.03 40.83
C ALA A 237 1.64 -16.84 40.46
N ASN A 238 2.56 -17.27 41.33
CA ASN A 238 4.00 -17.24 41.04
C ASN A 238 4.29 -18.06 39.77
N ALA A 239 5.10 -17.54 38.86
CA ALA A 239 5.47 -18.25 37.64
C ALA A 239 6.21 -19.55 38.00
N ALA A 240 5.78 -20.66 37.41
CA ALA A 240 6.51 -21.92 37.53
C ALA A 240 7.86 -21.76 36.82
N ALA A 241 8.93 -21.97 37.59
CA ALA A 241 10.29 -21.80 37.13
C ALA A 241 11.09 -23.11 37.26
N HIS A 242 12.14 -23.21 36.48
CA HIS A 242 13.20 -24.19 36.71
C HIS A 242 13.89 -23.94 38.04
N LYS A 243 14.68 -24.92 38.51
CA LYS A 243 15.55 -24.75 39.69
C LYS A 243 16.53 -23.57 39.55
N SER A 244 16.81 -23.13 38.32
CA SER A 244 17.63 -21.96 38.00
C SER A 244 16.90 -20.61 38.09
N GLY A 245 15.61 -20.57 38.40
CA GLY A 245 14.80 -19.35 38.45
C GLY A 245 14.25 -18.88 37.09
N ARG A 246 14.66 -19.51 35.98
CA ARG A 246 14.09 -19.21 34.65
C ARG A 246 12.64 -19.74 34.57
N PRO A 247 11.66 -18.93 34.13
CA PRO A 247 10.28 -19.39 33.95
C PRO A 247 10.17 -20.43 32.83
N LEU A 248 9.29 -21.42 33.03
CA LEU A 248 9.02 -22.47 32.04
C LEU A 248 8.30 -21.91 30.81
N LYS A 249 8.75 -22.30 29.60
CA LYS A 249 8.06 -21.96 28.35
C LYS A 249 6.92 -22.94 28.06
N THR A 250 5.72 -22.55 28.47
CA THR A 250 4.49 -23.34 28.40
C THR A 250 3.70 -23.10 27.10
N ILE A 251 2.55 -23.75 26.92
CA ILE A 251 1.88 -23.82 25.61
C ILE A 251 1.50 -22.43 25.08
N ARG A 252 0.88 -21.58 25.92
CA ARG A 252 0.44 -20.24 25.49
C ARG A 252 1.60 -19.34 25.07
N SER A 253 2.71 -19.36 25.81
CA SER A 253 3.88 -18.53 25.51
C SER A 253 4.61 -18.97 24.23
N ARG A 254 4.53 -20.26 23.86
CA ARG A 254 5.02 -20.77 22.56
C ARG A 254 4.18 -20.29 21.37
N LEU A 255 2.89 -20.01 21.57
CA LEU A 255 1.98 -19.58 20.52
C LEU A 255 1.96 -18.05 20.34
N LYS A 256 2.01 -17.30 21.45
CA LYS A 256 1.94 -15.84 21.48
C LYS A 256 3.30 -15.21 21.20
N GLY A 257 3.28 -13.96 20.73
CA GLY A 257 4.48 -13.11 20.62
C GLY A 257 5.00 -12.99 19.20
N LYS A 258 6.09 -12.22 19.03
CA LYS A 258 6.72 -12.01 17.72
C LYS A 258 7.43 -13.27 17.23
N GLU A 259 8.12 -13.95 18.14
CA GLU A 259 8.82 -15.23 17.92
C GLU A 259 7.94 -16.46 18.22
N GLY A 260 6.68 -16.25 18.60
CA GLY A 260 5.73 -17.34 18.81
C GLY A 260 5.35 -18.01 17.50
N ARG A 261 4.91 -19.27 17.57
CA ARG A 261 4.65 -20.11 16.38
C ARG A 261 3.70 -19.47 15.35
N LEU A 262 2.66 -18.75 15.80
CA LEU A 262 1.69 -18.14 14.88
C LEU A 262 2.35 -17.09 13.98
N ARG A 263 3.20 -16.22 14.54
CA ARG A 263 3.83 -15.15 13.75
C ARG A 263 5.17 -15.58 13.17
N GLY A 264 6.03 -16.19 13.98
CA GLY A 264 7.41 -16.52 13.62
C GLY A 264 7.60 -17.84 12.91
N ASN A 265 6.57 -18.70 12.84
CA ASN A 265 6.65 -19.96 12.11
C ASN A 265 5.49 -20.16 11.13
N LEU A 266 4.35 -19.48 11.21
CA LEU A 266 3.27 -19.68 10.21
C LEU A 266 3.18 -18.49 9.26
N MET A 267 3.21 -17.27 9.77
CA MET A 267 3.15 -16.06 8.94
C MET A 267 4.49 -15.65 8.32
N GLY A 268 5.60 -15.89 9.02
CA GLY A 268 6.95 -15.70 8.48
C GLY A 268 7.79 -16.91 8.83
N LYS A 269 8.49 -17.49 7.85
CA LYS A 269 9.42 -18.60 8.04
C LYS A 269 10.75 -18.25 7.39
N ARG A 270 11.83 -18.88 7.86
CA ARG A 270 13.05 -19.00 7.06
C ARG A 270 12.74 -19.91 5.87
N VAL A 271 13.23 -19.54 4.70
CA VAL A 271 12.95 -20.23 3.44
C VAL A 271 14.24 -20.67 2.79
N ASP A 272 14.21 -21.87 2.21
CA ASP A 272 15.30 -22.39 1.39
C ASP A 272 15.31 -21.72 0.00
N PHE A 273 16.33 -22.01 -0.81
CA PHE A 273 16.49 -21.47 -2.17
C PHE A 273 16.45 -19.93 -2.23
N SER A 274 17.04 -19.30 -1.22
CA SER A 274 17.18 -17.86 -1.13
C SER A 274 18.64 -17.46 -0.89
N ALA A 275 18.99 -16.24 -1.29
CA ALA A 275 20.30 -15.65 -1.05
C ALA A 275 20.17 -14.17 -0.71
N ARG A 276 21.16 -13.62 -0.03
CA ARG A 276 21.23 -12.21 0.37
C ARG A 276 22.67 -11.72 0.22
N THR A 277 22.83 -10.55 -0.39
CA THR A 277 24.12 -9.84 -0.46
C THR A 277 23.87 -8.34 -0.68
N VAL A 278 24.94 -7.57 -0.59
CA VAL A 278 24.95 -6.12 -0.84
C VAL A 278 24.59 -5.83 -2.30
N ILE A 279 23.87 -4.74 -2.53
CA ILE A 279 23.49 -4.28 -3.87
C ILE A 279 24.44 -3.22 -4.44
N THR A 280 24.50 -3.13 -5.76
CA THR A 280 25.28 -2.13 -6.50
C THR A 280 24.53 -1.72 -7.76
N GLY A 281 24.66 -0.46 -8.17
CA GLY A 281 24.07 0.03 -9.42
C GLY A 281 24.87 -0.41 -10.64
N ASP A 282 24.19 -0.84 -11.71
CA ASP A 282 24.81 -1.12 -13.01
C ASP A 282 23.92 -0.56 -14.13
N PRO A 283 24.37 0.50 -14.86
CA PRO A 283 23.58 1.13 -15.91
C PRO A 283 23.51 0.30 -17.20
N ASN A 284 24.33 -0.75 -17.35
CA ASN A 284 24.34 -1.59 -18.55
C ASN A 284 23.37 -2.77 -18.45
N LEU A 285 22.78 -3.00 -17.28
CA LEU A 285 21.74 -4.00 -17.11
C LEU A 285 20.40 -3.47 -17.55
N SER A 286 19.59 -4.35 -18.14
CA SER A 286 18.21 -4.00 -18.40
C SER A 286 17.41 -3.85 -17.10
N ILE A 287 16.31 -3.09 -17.15
CA ILE A 287 15.47 -2.80 -15.98
C ILE A 287 14.95 -4.06 -15.28
N ASP A 288 14.72 -5.14 -16.02
CA ASP A 288 14.22 -6.40 -15.50
C ASP A 288 15.31 -7.42 -15.25
N GLN A 289 16.59 -7.05 -15.37
CA GLN A 289 17.73 -7.92 -15.10
C GLN A 289 18.34 -7.63 -13.74
N VAL A 290 18.77 -8.69 -13.06
CA VAL A 290 19.57 -8.63 -11.85
C VAL A 290 20.87 -9.39 -12.05
N GLY A 291 21.98 -8.72 -11.75
CA GLY A 291 23.30 -9.30 -11.72
C GLY A 291 23.44 -10.25 -10.52
N VAL A 292 23.62 -11.54 -10.77
CA VAL A 292 23.80 -12.55 -9.73
C VAL A 292 25.25 -13.03 -9.71
N PRO A 293 25.95 -12.96 -8.55
CA PRO A 293 27.27 -13.54 -8.36
C PRO A 293 27.37 -15.02 -8.75
N ARG A 294 28.45 -15.41 -9.43
CA ARG A 294 28.77 -16.82 -9.72
C ARG A 294 28.75 -17.72 -8.49
N SER A 295 29.17 -17.21 -7.33
CA SER A 295 29.15 -17.95 -6.05
C SER A 295 27.72 -18.32 -5.64
N ILE A 296 26.77 -17.40 -5.81
CA ILE A 296 25.35 -17.61 -5.51
C ILE A 296 24.70 -18.49 -6.57
N ALA A 297 24.98 -18.24 -7.86
CA ALA A 297 24.41 -19.01 -8.97
C ALA A 297 24.79 -20.49 -8.95
N ARG A 298 26.02 -20.83 -8.50
CA ARG A 298 26.45 -22.22 -8.28
C ARG A 298 25.78 -22.86 -7.07
N ASN A 299 25.36 -22.07 -6.08
CA ASN A 299 24.76 -22.63 -4.88
C ASN A 299 23.26 -22.89 -5.05
N LEU A 300 22.54 -21.93 -5.63
CA LEU A 300 21.11 -22.01 -5.88
C LEU A 300 20.80 -22.89 -7.09
N THR A 301 19.74 -23.67 -6.98
CA THR A 301 19.36 -24.65 -8.00
C THR A 301 17.91 -24.52 -8.43
N PHE A 302 17.63 -24.97 -9.66
CA PHE A 302 16.29 -25.13 -10.21
C PHE A 302 16.09 -26.59 -10.66
N PRO A 303 15.05 -27.29 -10.17
CA PRO A 303 14.78 -28.66 -10.56
C PRO A 303 14.13 -28.69 -11.95
N GLU A 304 14.94 -28.95 -12.97
CA GLU A 304 14.47 -29.07 -14.35
C GLU A 304 14.12 -30.53 -14.67
N VAL A 305 12.94 -30.75 -15.24
CA VAL A 305 12.54 -32.10 -15.70
C VAL A 305 13.21 -32.38 -17.04
N VAL A 306 13.77 -33.57 -17.16
CA VAL A 306 14.46 -34.02 -18.38
C VAL A 306 13.43 -34.38 -19.43
N THR A 307 13.52 -33.68 -20.55
CA THR A 307 12.71 -33.83 -21.75
C THR A 307 13.63 -34.03 -22.94
N LYS A 308 13.06 -34.37 -24.10
CA LYS A 308 13.85 -34.51 -25.34
C LYS A 308 14.56 -33.22 -25.73
N CYS A 309 13.97 -32.05 -25.46
CA CYS A 309 14.49 -30.75 -25.90
C CYS A 309 15.68 -30.26 -25.05
N ASN A 310 15.73 -30.62 -23.77
CA ASN A 310 16.77 -30.16 -22.84
C ASN A 310 17.76 -31.26 -22.44
N PHE A 311 17.63 -32.48 -22.98
CA PHE A 311 18.47 -33.62 -22.63
C PHE A 311 19.96 -33.32 -22.78
N GLU A 312 20.39 -32.80 -23.94
CA GLU A 312 21.79 -32.47 -24.21
C GLU A 312 22.32 -31.40 -23.25
N LYS A 313 21.53 -30.36 -23.00
CA LYS A 313 21.87 -29.27 -22.09
C LYS A 313 22.03 -29.77 -20.64
N LEU A 314 21.13 -30.63 -20.19
CA LEU A 314 21.16 -31.17 -18.83
C LEU A 314 22.26 -32.23 -18.67
N ALA A 315 22.50 -33.05 -19.69
CA ALA A 315 23.62 -34.00 -19.70
C ALA A 315 24.96 -33.26 -19.59
N ALA A 316 25.15 -32.17 -20.35
CA ALA A 316 26.34 -31.32 -20.23
C ALA A 316 26.45 -30.67 -18.83
N ALA A 317 25.33 -30.20 -18.25
CA ALA A 317 25.34 -29.64 -16.90
C ALA A 317 25.70 -30.66 -15.82
N VAL A 318 25.26 -31.92 -15.97
CA VAL A 318 25.63 -33.02 -15.07
C VAL A 318 27.10 -33.40 -15.24
N ALA A 319 27.60 -33.46 -16.48
CA ALA A 319 29.02 -33.73 -16.75
C ALA A 319 29.95 -32.65 -16.17
N ASN A 320 29.54 -31.38 -16.21
CA ASN A 320 30.27 -30.26 -15.59
C ASN A 320 30.28 -30.32 -14.05
N GLY A 321 29.34 -31.05 -13.45
CA GLY A 321 29.22 -31.21 -12.00
C GLY A 321 28.87 -29.92 -11.25
N PRO A 322 29.08 -29.91 -9.92
CA PRO A 322 28.65 -28.82 -9.03
C PRO A 322 29.65 -27.66 -8.89
N THR A 323 30.89 -27.80 -9.40
CA THR A 323 31.96 -26.80 -9.23
C THR A 323 32.03 -25.80 -10.39
N ALA A 324 31.80 -26.27 -11.61
CA ALA A 324 31.75 -25.44 -12.81
C ALA A 324 30.37 -24.79 -13.00
N HIS A 325 30.33 -23.65 -13.68
CA HIS A 325 29.10 -22.99 -14.10
C HIS A 325 29.18 -22.76 -15.60
N PRO A 326 28.18 -23.19 -16.40
CA PRO A 326 26.94 -23.89 -16.01
C PRO A 326 27.15 -25.33 -15.54
N GLY A 327 26.41 -25.78 -14.52
CA GLY A 327 26.57 -27.12 -13.90
C GLY A 327 25.31 -27.56 -13.14
N ALA A 328 25.40 -28.67 -12.41
CA ALA A 328 24.30 -29.22 -11.61
C ALA A 328 24.79 -29.83 -10.29
N LYS A 329 23.89 -29.92 -9.30
CA LYS A 329 24.21 -30.49 -7.98
C LYS A 329 23.64 -31.88 -7.73
N TYR A 330 22.40 -32.11 -8.13
CA TYR A 330 21.71 -33.35 -7.83
C TYR A 330 20.95 -33.86 -9.04
N VAL A 331 20.85 -35.18 -9.16
CA VAL A 331 19.96 -35.86 -10.09
C VAL A 331 18.99 -36.70 -9.27
N ILE A 332 17.71 -36.52 -9.51
CA ILE A 332 16.62 -37.23 -8.85
C ILE A 332 15.99 -38.13 -9.90
N ASN A 333 16.13 -39.43 -9.69
CA ASN A 333 15.56 -40.43 -10.59
C ASN A 333 14.03 -40.45 -10.47
N SER A 334 13.36 -41.06 -11.44
CA SER A 334 11.90 -41.28 -11.41
C SER A 334 11.39 -42.01 -10.14
N ASN A 335 12.24 -42.80 -9.48
CA ASN A 335 11.93 -43.48 -8.21
C ASN A 335 11.99 -42.56 -6.97
N GLY A 336 12.50 -41.33 -7.12
CA GLY A 336 12.72 -40.39 -6.02
C GLY A 336 14.10 -40.45 -5.39
N ASP A 337 14.97 -41.38 -5.82
CA ASP A 337 16.34 -41.48 -5.34
C ASP A 337 17.16 -40.27 -5.78
N ARG A 338 17.74 -39.55 -4.81
CA ARG A 338 18.56 -38.36 -5.02
C ARG A 338 20.04 -38.72 -5.01
N THR A 339 20.71 -38.52 -6.14
CA THR A 339 22.15 -38.69 -6.30
C THR A 339 22.85 -37.34 -6.17
N ASP A 340 23.83 -37.23 -5.27
CA ASP A 340 24.68 -36.04 -5.10
C ASP A 340 25.90 -36.10 -6.03
N LEU A 341 25.98 -35.16 -6.97
CA LEU A 341 27.04 -35.11 -7.98
C LEU A 341 28.41 -34.75 -7.40
N ARG A 342 28.50 -34.31 -6.13
CA ARG A 342 29.79 -34.08 -5.46
C ARG A 342 30.53 -35.36 -5.14
N TYR A 343 29.81 -36.47 -4.95
CA TYR A 343 30.36 -37.75 -4.51
C TYR A 343 30.15 -38.88 -5.53
N ALA A 344 29.31 -38.66 -6.54
CA ALA A 344 29.08 -39.61 -7.62
C ALA A 344 30.30 -39.71 -8.55
N ARG A 345 30.56 -40.91 -9.08
CA ARG A 345 31.56 -41.09 -10.15
C ARG A 345 30.96 -40.63 -11.49
N GLU A 346 31.73 -39.91 -12.29
CA GLU A 346 31.27 -39.29 -13.55
C GLU A 346 30.57 -40.30 -14.50
N ASP A 347 31.07 -41.53 -14.58
CA ASP A 347 30.51 -42.58 -15.45
C ASP A 347 29.21 -43.24 -14.93
N SER A 348 28.79 -42.95 -13.71
CA SER A 348 27.69 -43.67 -13.03
C SER A 348 26.30 -43.05 -13.25
N VAL A 349 26.22 -41.83 -13.78
CA VAL A 349 24.97 -41.07 -13.87
C VAL A 349 24.44 -41.10 -15.30
N ILE A 350 23.65 -42.13 -15.61
CA ILE A 350 22.92 -42.21 -16.89
C ILE A 350 21.58 -41.52 -16.73
N LEU A 351 21.46 -40.38 -17.38
CA LEU A 351 20.27 -39.53 -17.37
C LEU A 351 19.15 -40.14 -18.22
N LYS A 352 17.93 -40.24 -17.68
CA LYS A 352 16.74 -40.71 -18.42
C LYS A 352 15.72 -39.60 -18.58
N ILE A 353 14.90 -39.72 -19.62
CA ILE A 353 13.75 -38.83 -19.81
C ILE A 353 12.77 -39.04 -18.64
N GLY A 354 12.35 -37.95 -18.01
CA GLY A 354 11.50 -37.97 -16.81
C GLY A 354 12.25 -37.78 -15.49
N ASP A 355 13.57 -37.94 -15.47
CA ASP A 355 14.37 -37.60 -14.28
C ASP A 355 14.37 -36.08 -14.04
N LYS A 356 14.74 -35.66 -12.83
CA LYS A 356 14.86 -34.25 -12.46
C LYS A 356 16.32 -33.91 -12.17
N VAL A 357 16.81 -32.85 -12.79
CA VAL A 357 18.16 -32.34 -12.56
C VAL A 357 18.08 -31.01 -11.82
N GLU A 358 18.65 -30.95 -10.62
CA GLU A 358 18.82 -29.71 -9.88
C GLU A 358 20.04 -28.95 -10.43
N ARG A 359 19.85 -28.28 -11.56
CA ARG A 359 20.89 -27.48 -12.22
C ARG A 359 21.11 -26.15 -11.49
N HIS A 360 22.29 -25.57 -11.68
CA HIS A 360 22.59 -24.20 -11.23
C HIS A 360 21.65 -23.17 -11.87
N LEU A 361 21.52 -22.03 -11.21
CA LEU A 361 20.83 -20.86 -11.76
C LEU A 361 21.58 -20.36 -13.00
N MET A 362 20.88 -20.10 -14.09
CA MET A 362 21.47 -19.65 -15.37
C MET A 362 20.94 -18.27 -15.76
N ASP A 363 21.52 -17.70 -16.81
CA ASP A 363 21.02 -16.47 -17.42
C ASP A 363 19.56 -16.62 -17.87
N ASP A 364 18.80 -15.53 -17.74
CA ASP A 364 17.37 -15.40 -18.03
C ASP A 364 16.43 -16.30 -17.18
N ASP A 365 16.93 -16.95 -16.13
CA ASP A 365 16.05 -17.53 -15.12
C ASP A 365 15.29 -16.43 -14.36
N LEU A 366 14.02 -16.68 -14.05
CA LEU A 366 13.17 -15.75 -13.32
C LEU A 366 13.32 -15.97 -11.82
N ILE A 367 13.52 -14.89 -11.09
CA ILE A 367 13.67 -14.87 -9.62
C ILE A 367 12.85 -13.74 -9.04
N ILE A 368 12.46 -13.86 -7.76
CA ILE A 368 11.85 -12.77 -7.02
C ILE A 368 12.94 -12.05 -6.23
N PHE A 369 12.98 -10.73 -6.33
CA PHE A 369 13.93 -9.89 -5.62
C PHE A 369 13.20 -8.92 -4.70
N ASN A 370 13.67 -8.81 -3.44
CA ASN A 370 13.03 -7.99 -2.43
C ASN A 370 14.00 -7.20 -1.55
N ARG A 371 13.54 -6.01 -1.13
CA ARG A 371 14.16 -5.22 -0.07
C ARG A 371 13.26 -5.23 1.17
N GLN A 372 13.86 -5.38 2.34
CA GLN A 372 13.18 -5.28 3.63
C GLN A 372 13.39 -3.88 4.21
N PRO A 373 12.37 -3.24 4.81
CA PRO A 373 10.99 -3.71 4.96
C PRO A 373 10.18 -3.60 3.66
N SER A 374 9.36 -4.62 3.35
CA SER A 374 8.54 -4.63 2.13
C SER A 374 7.18 -3.98 2.41
N LEU A 375 7.06 -2.68 2.08
CA LEU A 375 5.87 -1.89 2.42
C LEU A 375 4.81 -1.90 1.30
N HIS A 376 5.24 -2.00 0.06
CA HIS A 376 4.37 -1.96 -1.12
C HIS A 376 4.58 -3.22 -1.96
N LYS A 377 3.61 -3.53 -2.83
CA LYS A 377 3.69 -4.65 -3.80
C LYS A 377 5.00 -4.63 -4.59
N MET A 378 5.43 -3.45 -5.05
CA MET A 378 6.67 -3.25 -5.83
C MET A 378 7.96 -3.44 -5.02
N SER A 379 7.89 -3.60 -3.71
CA SER A 379 9.05 -4.02 -2.90
C SER A 379 9.43 -5.49 -3.12
N MET A 380 8.60 -6.26 -3.86
CA MET A 380 8.89 -7.62 -4.33
C MET A 380 8.54 -7.73 -5.82
N MET A 381 9.55 -7.84 -6.67
CA MET A 381 9.35 -7.91 -8.13
C MET A 381 10.16 -9.07 -8.74
N GLY A 382 9.67 -9.56 -9.87
CA GLY A 382 10.32 -10.58 -10.67
C GLY A 382 11.41 -9.99 -11.57
N HIS A 383 12.61 -10.56 -11.53
CA HIS A 383 13.74 -10.20 -12.39
C HIS A 383 14.26 -11.43 -13.13
N ARG A 384 14.97 -11.18 -14.23
CA ARG A 384 15.77 -12.15 -14.97
C ARG A 384 17.20 -12.13 -14.47
N VAL A 385 17.75 -13.30 -14.26
CA VAL A 385 19.12 -13.47 -13.78
C VAL A 385 20.10 -13.15 -14.90
N LYS A 386 21.17 -12.43 -14.56
CA LYS A 386 22.38 -12.34 -15.37
C LYS A 386 23.58 -12.69 -14.51
N VAL A 387 24.23 -13.81 -14.78
CA VAL A 387 25.32 -14.32 -13.96
C VAL A 387 26.58 -13.49 -14.23
N MET A 388 27.08 -12.83 -13.19
CA MET A 388 28.21 -11.91 -13.28
C MET A 388 29.33 -12.27 -12.29
N PRO A 389 30.58 -11.85 -12.57
CA PRO A 389 31.67 -11.95 -11.60
C PRO A 389 31.40 -11.05 -10.37
N TYR A 390 32.28 -11.17 -9.36
CA TYR A 390 32.19 -10.49 -8.07
C TYR A 390 31.03 -10.97 -7.18
N SER A 391 30.83 -10.33 -6.03
CA SER A 391 30.02 -10.86 -4.91
C SER A 391 28.78 -10.04 -4.57
N THR A 392 28.47 -8.97 -5.32
CA THR A 392 27.31 -8.10 -5.08
C THR A 392 26.19 -8.37 -6.07
N PHE A 393 24.95 -8.12 -5.65
CA PHE A 393 23.82 -8.06 -6.58
C PHE A 393 23.88 -6.76 -7.36
N ARG A 394 23.65 -6.80 -8.67
CA ARG A 394 23.62 -5.59 -9.49
C ARG A 394 22.23 -5.33 -10.04
N LEU A 395 21.77 -4.10 -9.97
CA LEU A 395 20.48 -3.70 -10.52
C LEU A 395 20.55 -2.38 -11.28
N ASN A 396 19.60 -2.20 -12.17
CA ASN A 396 19.41 -0.97 -12.91
C ASN A 396 18.98 0.18 -11.99
N LEU A 397 19.51 1.39 -12.21
CA LEU A 397 19.25 2.56 -11.36
C LEU A 397 17.78 2.98 -11.32
N SER A 398 17.01 2.80 -12.39
CA SER A 398 15.58 3.15 -12.42
C SER A 398 14.72 2.28 -11.50
N VAL A 399 15.23 1.12 -11.06
CA VAL A 399 14.52 0.20 -10.14
C VAL A 399 14.82 0.52 -8.67
N THR A 400 15.76 1.42 -8.38
CA THR A 400 16.06 1.83 -7.00
C THR A 400 14.86 2.49 -6.31
N SER A 401 14.06 3.25 -7.06
CA SER A 401 12.89 3.99 -6.55
C SER A 401 11.81 3.08 -5.93
N PRO A 402 11.29 2.04 -6.61
CA PRO A 402 10.28 1.13 -6.02
C PRO A 402 10.79 0.31 -4.83
N TYR A 403 12.09 -0.01 -4.78
CA TYR A 403 12.69 -0.68 -3.62
C TYR A 403 13.03 0.30 -2.47
N ASN A 404 12.99 1.60 -2.75
CA ASN A 404 13.52 2.65 -1.88
C ASN A 404 14.96 2.34 -1.42
N ALA A 405 15.77 1.83 -2.36
CA ALA A 405 17.11 1.32 -2.12
C ALA A 405 18.17 2.34 -2.50
N ASP A 406 19.26 2.36 -1.75
CA ASP A 406 20.49 3.08 -2.08
C ASP A 406 21.67 2.10 -2.13
N PHE A 407 22.86 2.61 -2.37
CA PHE A 407 24.08 1.80 -2.58
C PHE A 407 25.13 2.08 -1.51
N ASP A 408 24.72 2.44 -0.29
CA ASP A 408 25.61 2.78 0.84
C ASP A 408 25.95 1.58 1.75
N GLY A 409 25.46 0.38 1.42
CA GLY A 409 25.60 -0.84 2.22
C GLY A 409 24.33 -1.68 2.30
N ASP A 410 23.25 -1.22 1.67
CA ASP A 410 21.99 -1.94 1.53
C ASP A 410 22.15 -3.38 1.04
N GLU A 411 21.36 -4.27 1.64
CA GLU A 411 21.28 -5.69 1.27
C GLU A 411 19.87 -6.05 0.83
N MET A 412 19.78 -6.87 -0.22
CA MET A 412 18.50 -7.37 -0.73
C MET A 412 18.49 -8.89 -0.80
N ASN A 413 17.31 -9.50 -0.71
CA ASN A 413 17.17 -10.94 -0.82
C ASN A 413 16.63 -11.35 -2.19
N LEU A 414 17.08 -12.52 -2.61
CA LEU A 414 16.72 -13.19 -3.86
C LEU A 414 16.06 -14.51 -3.51
N HIS A 415 14.95 -14.84 -4.16
CA HIS A 415 14.22 -16.10 -4.02
C HIS A 415 14.06 -16.78 -5.38
N VAL A 416 14.45 -18.04 -5.48
CA VAL A 416 14.36 -18.81 -6.74
C VAL A 416 13.10 -19.67 -6.74
N PRO A 417 12.17 -19.49 -7.70
CA PRO A 417 10.99 -20.32 -7.82
C PRO A 417 11.39 -21.76 -8.17
N GLN A 418 10.78 -22.74 -7.51
CA GLN A 418 11.13 -24.16 -7.70
C GLN A 418 10.16 -24.90 -8.64
N SER A 419 9.03 -24.30 -9.00
CA SER A 419 8.02 -24.91 -9.88
C SER A 419 7.82 -24.09 -11.15
N TYR A 420 7.49 -24.76 -12.27
CA TYR A 420 7.15 -24.07 -13.51
C TYR A 420 5.89 -23.21 -13.39
N GLN A 421 4.91 -23.63 -12.58
CA GLN A 421 3.71 -22.83 -12.32
C GLN A 421 4.05 -21.50 -11.64
N THR A 422 4.90 -21.53 -10.61
CA THR A 422 5.36 -20.31 -9.92
C THR A 422 6.24 -19.46 -10.85
N LYS A 423 7.05 -20.08 -11.72
CA LYS A 423 7.83 -19.36 -12.73
C LYS A 423 6.91 -18.57 -13.68
N ALA A 424 5.83 -19.19 -14.15
CA ALA A 424 4.82 -18.52 -14.99
C ALA A 424 4.07 -17.41 -14.24
N GLU A 425 3.73 -17.64 -12.96
CA GLU A 425 3.10 -16.62 -12.11
C GLU A 425 3.98 -15.35 -11.99
N ILE A 426 5.28 -15.53 -11.76
CA ILE A 426 6.23 -14.41 -11.68
C ILE A 426 6.33 -13.67 -13.02
N GLN A 427 6.41 -14.41 -14.13
CA GLN A 427 6.53 -13.85 -15.47
C GLN A 427 5.32 -12.98 -15.85
N GLU A 428 4.11 -13.48 -15.55
CA GLU A 428 2.88 -12.82 -15.98
C GLU A 428 2.38 -11.75 -14.99
N LEU A 429 2.65 -11.88 -13.70
CA LEU A 429 2.11 -10.96 -12.69
C LEU A 429 3.15 -10.00 -12.14
N CYS A 430 4.33 -10.50 -11.76
CA CYS A 430 5.23 -9.79 -10.85
C CYS A 430 6.49 -9.21 -11.53
N VAL A 431 6.72 -9.50 -12.81
CA VAL A 431 7.90 -9.03 -13.53
C VAL A 431 7.98 -7.50 -13.56
N VAL A 432 9.19 -6.96 -13.40
CA VAL A 432 9.43 -5.50 -13.30
C VAL A 432 8.71 -4.66 -14.35
N PRO A 433 8.74 -4.99 -15.67
CA PRO A 433 8.09 -4.17 -16.69
C PRO A 433 6.57 -4.04 -16.50
N ARG A 434 5.92 -5.04 -15.91
CA ARG A 434 4.48 -4.98 -15.59
C ARG A 434 4.17 -4.16 -14.33
N GLN A 435 5.17 -3.88 -13.51
CA GLN A 435 5.07 -3.11 -12.28
C GLN A 435 5.55 -1.65 -12.43
N ILE A 436 5.76 -1.16 -13.66
CA ILE A 436 6.18 0.22 -13.92
C ILE A 436 5.15 1.22 -13.40
N VAL A 437 3.85 0.96 -13.66
CA VAL A 437 2.73 1.81 -13.22
C VAL A 437 2.08 1.19 -11.98
N SER A 438 1.90 2.00 -10.94
CA SER A 438 1.26 1.57 -9.70
C SER A 438 -0.19 2.03 -9.62
N PRO A 439 -1.11 1.16 -9.16
CA PRO A 439 -2.50 1.54 -8.89
C PRO A 439 -2.64 2.50 -7.70
N GLN A 440 -1.62 2.69 -6.85
CA GLN A 440 -1.67 3.59 -5.69
C GLN A 440 -1.92 5.05 -6.09
N LYS A 441 -1.25 5.52 -7.15
CA LYS A 441 -1.32 6.92 -7.63
C LYS A 441 -1.72 7.03 -9.11
N ASN A 442 -2.07 5.90 -9.73
CA ASN A 442 -2.46 5.82 -11.13
C ASN A 442 -1.38 6.41 -12.06
N GLY A 443 -0.12 6.04 -11.78
CA GLY A 443 1.04 6.61 -12.48
C GLY A 443 2.33 5.82 -12.23
N PRO A 444 3.39 6.12 -13.00
CA PRO A 444 4.63 5.36 -12.96
C PRO A 444 5.36 5.52 -11.63
N VAL A 445 5.86 4.44 -11.07
CA VAL A 445 6.74 4.44 -9.88
C VAL A 445 8.20 4.47 -10.28
N MET A 446 8.53 3.87 -11.42
CA MET A 446 9.87 3.89 -12.00
C MET A 446 10.01 5.09 -12.94
N GLY A 447 11.20 5.69 -12.95
CA GLY A 447 11.53 6.84 -13.78
C GLY A 447 13.02 6.91 -14.07
N ILE A 448 13.43 7.79 -14.99
CA ILE A 448 14.85 8.12 -15.15
C ILE A 448 15.27 8.96 -13.94
N VAL A 449 16.38 8.57 -13.30
CA VAL A 449 16.84 9.15 -12.03
C VAL A 449 18.34 9.50 -12.09
N GLN A 450 18.79 10.28 -11.11
CA GLN A 450 20.21 10.61 -10.87
C GLN A 450 20.94 11.14 -12.12
N ASP A 451 22.05 10.51 -12.50
CA ASP A 451 22.98 10.97 -13.53
C ASP A 451 22.31 11.00 -14.91
N THR A 452 21.55 9.96 -15.26
CA THR A 452 20.81 9.93 -16.52
C THR A 452 19.78 11.05 -16.59
N LEU A 453 19.15 11.42 -15.47
CA LEU A 453 18.19 12.54 -15.43
C LEU A 453 18.87 13.92 -15.53
N CYS A 454 20.04 14.07 -14.94
CA CYS A 454 20.83 15.29 -15.10
C CYS A 454 21.37 15.41 -16.54
N GLY A 455 21.95 14.32 -17.03
CA GLY A 455 22.50 14.19 -18.37
C GLY A 455 21.47 14.44 -19.46
N ILE A 456 20.25 13.89 -19.36
CA ILE A 456 19.22 14.09 -20.39
C ILE A 456 18.76 15.55 -20.47
N THR A 457 18.74 16.26 -19.34
CA THR A 457 18.37 17.67 -19.29
C THR A 457 19.41 18.52 -20.00
N MET A 458 20.70 18.21 -19.84
CA MET A 458 21.80 18.88 -20.56
C MET A 458 21.86 18.45 -22.03
N PHE A 459 21.64 17.17 -22.30
CA PHE A 459 21.66 16.60 -23.64
C PHE A 459 20.59 17.19 -24.55
N THR A 460 19.40 17.46 -24.00
CA THR A 460 18.25 17.99 -24.76
C THR A 460 18.20 19.51 -24.83
N GLN A 461 19.20 20.24 -24.32
CA GLN A 461 19.29 21.69 -24.50
C GLN A 461 19.44 22.05 -25.98
N ARG A 462 18.99 23.25 -26.35
CA ARG A 462 19.08 23.74 -27.74
C ARG A 462 20.52 23.95 -28.20
N ASP A 463 21.42 24.23 -27.27
CA ASP A 463 22.83 24.52 -27.54
C ASP A 463 23.71 23.25 -27.66
N THR A 464 23.14 22.06 -27.43
CA THR A 464 23.87 20.79 -27.45
C THR A 464 23.92 20.21 -28.87
N PHE A 465 25.09 20.35 -29.50
CA PHE A 465 25.38 19.81 -30.82
C PHE A 465 26.40 18.68 -30.78
N LEU A 466 26.17 17.66 -31.60
CA LEU A 466 27.00 16.48 -31.73
C LEU A 466 27.66 16.46 -33.10
N ARG A 467 28.98 16.21 -33.10
CA ARG A 467 29.75 15.94 -34.31
C ARG A 467 29.51 14.50 -34.78
N LYS A 468 29.84 14.24 -36.05
CA LYS A 468 29.59 12.98 -36.73
C LYS A 468 30.21 11.76 -36.01
N ASP A 469 31.42 11.91 -35.50
CA ASP A 469 32.17 10.89 -34.75
C ASP A 469 31.47 10.49 -33.45
N MET A 470 31.12 11.46 -32.61
CA MET A 470 30.41 11.21 -31.36
C MET A 470 29.00 10.65 -31.61
N MET A 471 28.31 11.18 -32.62
CA MET A 471 26.99 10.70 -33.03
C MET A 471 27.03 9.23 -33.46
N MET A 472 27.99 8.83 -34.29
CA MET A 472 28.15 7.43 -34.73
C MET A 472 28.39 6.49 -33.55
N ASN A 473 29.20 6.90 -32.58
CA ASN A 473 29.41 6.10 -31.37
C ASN A 473 28.14 5.98 -30.52
N ILE A 474 27.37 7.06 -30.38
CA ILE A 474 26.09 7.05 -29.67
C ILE A 474 25.08 6.11 -30.35
N LEU A 475 25.00 6.11 -31.68
CA LEU A 475 24.10 5.23 -32.42
C LEU A 475 24.32 3.74 -32.13
N MET A 476 25.57 3.33 -31.87
CA MET A 476 25.90 1.94 -31.51
C MET A 476 25.28 1.49 -30.18
N TRP A 477 24.86 2.43 -29.33
CA TRP A 477 24.20 2.16 -28.05
C TRP A 477 22.67 2.22 -28.12
N VAL A 478 22.11 2.67 -29.25
CA VAL A 478 20.66 2.69 -29.44
C VAL A 478 20.20 1.23 -29.63
N PRO A 479 19.32 0.72 -28.75
CA PRO A 479 18.79 -0.63 -28.91
C PRO A 479 17.91 -0.70 -30.16
N ASP A 480 18.00 -1.81 -30.90
CA ASP A 480 17.19 -2.08 -32.09
C ASP A 480 17.28 -1.01 -33.19
N TRP A 481 18.47 -0.39 -33.36
CA TRP A 481 18.68 0.62 -34.40
C TRP A 481 18.59 0.04 -35.82
N ASP A 482 17.79 0.70 -36.67
CA ASP A 482 17.50 0.29 -38.06
C ASP A 482 18.71 0.37 -39.03
N GLY A 483 19.89 0.80 -38.57
CA GLY A 483 21.07 0.99 -39.42
C GLY A 483 21.07 2.30 -40.23
N ASN A 484 19.98 3.07 -40.17
CA ASN A 484 19.83 4.33 -40.88
C ASN A 484 20.31 5.51 -40.03
N ILE A 485 21.26 6.27 -40.55
CA ILE A 485 21.77 7.48 -39.90
C ILE A 485 20.78 8.62 -40.18
N PRO A 486 20.25 9.31 -39.15
CA PRO A 486 19.33 10.43 -39.35
C PRO A 486 20.03 11.61 -40.04
N GLU A 487 19.26 12.40 -40.79
CA GLU A 487 19.79 13.62 -41.42
C GLU A 487 20.20 14.66 -40.35
N PRO A 488 21.36 15.31 -40.50
CA PRO A 488 21.81 16.33 -39.54
C PRO A 488 20.89 17.54 -39.55
N ALA A 489 20.56 18.08 -38.37
CA ALA A 489 19.77 19.31 -38.25
C ALA A 489 20.45 20.51 -38.92
N ILE A 490 21.79 20.54 -38.93
CA ILE A 490 22.58 21.57 -39.58
C ILE A 490 23.47 20.90 -40.62
N LEU A 491 23.28 21.21 -41.91
CA LEU A 491 24.09 20.65 -43.00
C LEU A 491 25.36 21.48 -43.28
N LYS A 492 25.29 22.81 -43.13
CA LYS A 492 26.39 23.75 -43.40
C LYS A 492 26.59 24.69 -42.20
N PRO A 493 27.83 25.07 -41.83
CA PRO A 493 29.11 24.77 -42.50
C PRO A 493 29.66 23.36 -42.22
N VAL A 494 29.24 22.72 -41.12
CA VAL A 494 29.63 21.35 -40.73
C VAL A 494 28.36 20.58 -40.40
N PRO A 495 28.25 19.29 -40.75
CA PRO A 495 27.12 18.46 -40.36
C PRO A 495 27.09 18.29 -38.84
N LEU A 496 26.04 18.83 -38.20
CA LEU A 496 25.82 18.74 -36.76
C LEU A 496 24.43 18.18 -36.47
N TRP A 497 24.38 17.25 -35.50
CA TRP A 497 23.15 16.69 -34.96
C TRP A 497 22.83 17.32 -33.62
N THR A 498 21.56 17.36 -33.26
CA THR A 498 21.14 17.82 -31.93
C THR A 498 20.95 16.64 -30.99
N GLY A 499 21.11 16.87 -29.67
CA GLY A 499 20.77 15.83 -28.69
C GLY A 499 19.29 15.43 -28.73
N LYS A 500 18.39 16.35 -29.11
CA LYS A 500 16.96 16.06 -29.32
C LYS A 500 16.72 15.06 -30.45
N GLN A 501 17.45 15.18 -31.56
CA GLN A 501 17.38 14.21 -32.67
C GLN A 501 17.81 12.81 -32.21
N MET A 502 18.89 12.70 -31.45
CA MET A 502 19.34 11.41 -30.93
C MET A 502 18.35 10.79 -29.96
N MET A 503 17.72 11.61 -29.11
CA MET A 503 16.70 11.13 -28.20
C MET A 503 15.44 10.65 -28.94
N SER A 504 15.11 11.27 -30.08
CA SER A 504 13.96 10.88 -30.91
C SER A 504 14.08 9.46 -31.47
N LEU A 505 15.30 8.93 -31.63
CA LEU A 505 15.51 7.54 -32.08
C LEU A 505 15.12 6.49 -31.03
N ILE A 506 15.08 6.89 -29.75
CA ILE A 506 14.79 5.99 -28.62
C ILE A 506 13.33 6.13 -28.19
N ILE A 507 12.75 7.32 -28.38
CA ILE A 507 11.35 7.58 -28.02
C ILE A 507 10.46 6.76 -28.98
N PRO A 508 9.56 5.89 -28.46
CA PRO A 508 8.62 5.16 -29.29
C PRO A 508 7.64 6.14 -29.96
N ARG A 509 6.93 5.69 -31.01
CA ARG A 509 5.94 6.53 -31.72
C ARG A 509 4.78 6.91 -30.81
N ILE A 510 4.93 8.04 -30.11
CA ILE A 510 3.97 8.58 -29.14
C ILE A 510 3.76 10.07 -29.39
N ASN A 511 2.61 10.57 -28.95
CA ASN A 511 2.28 11.99 -28.99
C ASN A 511 2.11 12.53 -27.56
N MET A 512 2.87 13.57 -27.23
CA MET A 512 2.84 14.17 -25.89
C MET A 512 3.10 15.67 -25.93
N GLU A 513 2.36 16.41 -25.09
CA GLU A 513 2.68 17.79 -24.75
C GLU A 513 2.95 17.90 -23.25
N GLY A 514 4.02 18.60 -22.89
CA GLY A 514 4.44 18.79 -21.52
C GLY A 514 5.07 20.16 -21.28
N LYS A 515 5.42 20.43 -20.02
CA LYS A 515 6.10 21.65 -19.60
C LYS A 515 7.34 21.30 -18.78
N HIS A 516 8.42 22.01 -19.03
CA HIS A 516 9.63 21.97 -18.23
C HIS A 516 9.40 22.69 -16.89
N PHE A 517 10.21 22.37 -15.87
CA PHE A 517 10.08 22.93 -14.52
C PHE A 517 10.19 24.45 -14.49
N GLY A 518 11.13 25.02 -15.27
CA GLY A 518 11.31 26.47 -15.40
C GLY A 518 10.37 27.18 -16.37
N HIS A 519 9.23 26.58 -16.77
CA HIS A 519 8.29 27.21 -17.70
C HIS A 519 7.56 28.39 -17.02
N PRO A 520 7.60 29.62 -17.56
CA PRO A 520 6.88 30.75 -17.01
C PRO A 520 5.36 30.57 -17.16
N ASP A 521 4.58 30.76 -16.10
CA ASP A 521 3.12 30.58 -16.13
C ASP A 521 2.39 31.53 -17.10
N ALA A 522 2.97 32.70 -17.34
CA ALA A 522 2.42 33.70 -18.25
C ALA A 522 2.61 33.32 -19.74
N GLU A 523 3.49 32.36 -20.04
CA GLU A 523 3.87 32.01 -21.40
C GLU A 523 2.90 30.97 -21.99
N LYS A 524 2.23 31.32 -23.09
CA LYS A 524 1.25 30.45 -23.79
C LYS A 524 1.60 30.18 -25.25
N THR A 525 2.77 30.63 -25.71
CA THR A 525 3.18 30.49 -27.11
C THR A 525 3.47 29.02 -27.47
N TRP A 526 3.34 28.70 -28.75
CA TRP A 526 3.71 27.37 -29.27
C TRP A 526 5.24 27.22 -29.40
N MET A 527 5.92 28.29 -29.78
CA MET A 527 7.37 28.38 -29.77
C MET A 527 7.81 29.07 -28.48
N SER A 528 8.32 28.29 -27.54
CA SER A 528 8.83 28.85 -26.29
C SER A 528 10.23 29.44 -26.48
N PRO A 529 10.50 30.72 -26.15
CA PRO A 529 11.83 31.31 -26.24
C PRO A 529 12.84 30.58 -25.35
N GLY A 530 12.41 30.14 -24.17
CA GLY A 530 13.23 29.40 -23.21
C GLY A 530 13.33 27.89 -23.46
N ASP A 531 12.77 27.37 -24.56
CA ASP A 531 12.73 25.93 -24.85
C ASP A 531 12.08 25.10 -23.72
N THR A 532 11.04 25.65 -23.09
CA THR A 532 10.41 25.09 -21.90
C THR A 532 9.17 24.25 -22.20
N ARG A 533 8.52 24.44 -23.36
CA ARG A 533 7.36 23.63 -23.74
C ARG A 533 7.81 22.38 -24.49
N VAL A 534 7.53 21.21 -23.93
CA VAL A 534 7.93 19.92 -24.50
C VAL A 534 6.84 19.45 -25.46
N ILE A 535 7.23 19.17 -26.70
CA ILE A 535 6.32 18.70 -27.75
C ILE A 535 6.97 17.49 -28.42
N ILE A 536 6.32 16.34 -28.31
CA ILE A 536 6.70 15.10 -28.97
C ILE A 536 5.57 14.73 -29.93
N GLN A 537 5.92 14.52 -31.20
CA GLN A 537 4.99 14.12 -32.25
C GLN A 537 5.54 12.92 -33.01
N ASP A 538 4.75 11.86 -33.12
CA ASP A 538 5.12 10.59 -33.76
C ASP A 538 6.47 10.01 -33.30
N GLY A 539 6.81 10.21 -32.02
CA GLY A 539 8.10 9.78 -31.45
C GLY A 539 9.26 10.77 -31.64
N GLU A 540 9.06 11.87 -32.37
CA GLU A 540 10.07 12.91 -32.56
C GLU A 540 9.96 14.04 -31.53
N LEU A 541 11.07 14.37 -30.88
CA LEU A 541 11.17 15.50 -29.94
C LEU A 541 11.42 16.80 -30.71
N ILE A 542 10.34 17.51 -31.04
CA ILE A 542 10.38 18.75 -31.84
C ILE A 542 10.93 19.92 -31.00
N ALA A 543 10.41 20.10 -29.79
CA ALA A 543 10.73 21.25 -28.95
C ALA A 543 10.73 20.87 -27.47
N GLY A 544 11.49 21.64 -26.68
CA GLY A 544 11.50 21.56 -25.23
C GLY A 544 12.63 20.71 -24.63
N ILE A 545 12.98 21.03 -23.38
CA ILE A 545 13.99 20.32 -22.59
C ILE A 545 13.33 19.24 -21.74
N LEU A 546 13.85 18.01 -21.84
CA LEU A 546 13.37 16.89 -21.02
C LEU A 546 13.85 17.05 -19.57
N SER A 547 12.97 16.79 -18.61
CA SER A 547 13.26 16.88 -17.17
C SER A 547 12.43 15.87 -16.40
N LYS A 548 12.50 15.90 -15.06
CA LYS A 548 11.72 15.00 -14.19
C LYS A 548 10.23 14.97 -14.52
N GLY A 549 9.66 16.09 -14.97
CA GLY A 549 8.24 16.18 -15.33
C GLY A 549 7.85 15.36 -16.57
N THR A 550 8.81 15.06 -17.46
CA THR A 550 8.55 14.32 -18.70
C THR A 550 9.10 12.90 -18.68
N VAL A 551 10.33 12.69 -18.21
CA VAL A 551 11.00 11.37 -18.17
C VAL A 551 11.07 10.73 -16.78
N GLY A 552 10.62 11.44 -15.75
CA GLY A 552 10.53 10.91 -14.39
C GLY A 552 9.23 10.11 -14.15
N SER A 553 8.95 9.88 -12.87
CA SER A 553 7.77 9.15 -12.38
C SER A 553 6.48 9.99 -12.38
N ALA A 554 6.35 10.94 -13.31
CA ALA A 554 5.24 11.88 -13.39
C ALA A 554 4.04 11.28 -14.14
N ALA A 555 2.83 11.60 -13.68
CA ALA A 555 1.61 11.19 -14.37
C ALA A 555 1.49 11.93 -15.71
N GLY A 556 1.31 11.16 -16.79
CA GLY A 556 1.24 11.70 -18.15
C GLY A 556 2.62 11.97 -18.78
N GLY A 557 3.71 11.51 -18.15
CA GLY A 557 5.05 11.52 -18.74
C GLY A 557 5.21 10.51 -19.88
N ILE A 558 6.39 10.51 -20.51
CA ILE A 558 6.76 9.62 -21.63
C ILE A 558 6.59 8.15 -21.25
N ILE A 559 7.05 7.78 -20.04
CA ILE A 559 6.97 6.41 -19.53
C ILE A 559 5.51 5.99 -19.33
N HIS A 560 4.67 6.86 -18.76
CA HIS A 560 3.26 6.55 -18.53
C HIS A 560 2.52 6.34 -19.86
N THR A 561 2.73 7.25 -20.80
CA THR A 561 2.13 7.20 -22.14
C THR A 561 2.58 5.95 -22.90
N THR A 562 3.88 5.64 -22.89
CA THR A 562 4.43 4.45 -23.54
C THR A 562 3.82 3.16 -22.96
N MET A 563 3.71 3.07 -21.63
CA MET A 563 3.13 1.90 -20.97
C MET A 563 1.68 1.68 -21.37
N ASN A 564 0.87 2.75 -21.45
CA ASN A 564 -0.55 2.64 -21.76
C ASN A 564 -0.82 2.43 -23.26
N GLU A 565 0.04 2.93 -24.15
CA GLU A 565 -0.12 2.78 -25.61
C GLU A 565 0.51 1.51 -26.16
N HIS A 566 1.81 1.31 -25.90
CA HIS A 566 2.62 0.25 -26.52
C HIS A 566 2.92 -0.92 -25.58
N GLY A 567 2.66 -0.76 -24.27
CA GLY A 567 2.81 -1.82 -23.28
C GLY A 567 4.19 -1.89 -22.60
N PRO A 568 4.40 -2.90 -21.75
CA PRO A 568 5.55 -2.98 -20.84
C PRO A 568 6.90 -3.21 -21.54
N GLU A 569 6.97 -4.02 -22.59
CA GLU A 569 8.24 -4.34 -23.26
C GLU A 569 8.83 -3.12 -23.98
N VAL A 570 7.99 -2.31 -24.64
CA VAL A 570 8.43 -1.08 -25.30
C VAL A 570 8.86 -0.03 -24.26
N ALA A 571 8.13 0.08 -23.14
CA ALA A 571 8.54 0.94 -22.03
C ALA A 571 9.91 0.53 -21.45
N LYS A 572 10.16 -0.77 -21.34
CA LYS A 572 11.47 -1.32 -20.97
C LYS A 572 12.55 -0.93 -21.99
N GLY A 573 12.29 -1.04 -23.29
CA GLY A 573 13.19 -0.61 -24.35
C GLY A 573 13.59 0.87 -24.20
N PHE A 574 12.62 1.74 -23.90
CA PHE A 574 12.86 3.16 -23.64
C PHE A 574 13.79 3.41 -22.44
N PHE A 575 13.60 2.69 -21.32
CA PHE A 575 14.51 2.79 -20.16
C PHE A 575 15.94 2.42 -20.52
N ASN A 576 16.12 1.28 -21.18
CA ASN A 576 17.43 0.78 -21.57
C ASN A 576 18.14 1.75 -22.52
N GLY A 577 17.46 2.16 -23.60
CA GLY A 577 18.04 3.03 -24.61
C GLY A 577 18.42 4.40 -24.05
N THR A 578 17.53 4.99 -23.24
CA THR A 578 17.77 6.31 -22.64
C THR A 578 18.99 6.27 -21.71
N GLN A 579 19.10 5.25 -20.86
CA GLN A 579 20.24 5.12 -19.95
C GLN A 579 21.55 4.88 -20.69
N LEU A 580 21.59 3.96 -21.65
CA LEU A 580 22.83 3.66 -22.38
C LEU A 580 23.33 4.88 -23.16
N VAL A 581 22.47 5.54 -23.93
CA VAL A 581 22.83 6.70 -24.76
C VAL A 581 23.24 7.90 -23.92
N VAL A 582 22.42 8.27 -22.93
CA VAL A 582 22.69 9.45 -22.12
C VAL A 582 23.91 9.24 -21.22
N ASN A 583 24.09 8.06 -20.63
CA ASN A 583 25.26 7.79 -19.80
C ASN A 583 26.54 7.74 -20.64
N TYR A 584 26.49 7.20 -21.87
CA TYR A 584 27.63 7.24 -22.78
C TYR A 584 28.00 8.68 -23.17
N TRP A 585 27.00 9.52 -23.45
CA TRP A 585 27.24 10.95 -23.72
C TRP A 585 27.80 11.67 -22.48
N LEU A 586 27.21 11.45 -21.32
CA LEU A 586 27.61 12.09 -20.06
C LEU A 586 29.03 11.69 -19.64
N LEU A 587 29.44 10.44 -19.92
CA LEU A 587 30.80 9.96 -19.70
C LEU A 587 31.84 10.80 -20.45
N HIS A 588 31.51 11.29 -21.64
CA HIS A 588 32.43 12.10 -22.47
C HIS A 588 32.31 13.60 -22.20
N ASN A 589 31.10 14.08 -21.87
CA ASN A 589 30.89 15.48 -21.51
C ASN A 589 31.47 15.82 -20.12
N GLY A 590 31.35 14.88 -19.18
CA GLY A 590 31.63 15.10 -17.77
C GLY A 590 30.56 15.94 -17.07
N PHE A 591 30.37 15.69 -15.79
CA PHE A 591 29.57 16.53 -14.90
C PHE A 591 30.15 16.46 -13.48
N SER A 592 30.27 17.59 -12.81
CA SER A 592 30.81 17.68 -11.45
C SER A 592 30.20 18.88 -10.74
N ILE A 593 30.14 18.80 -9.41
CA ILE A 593 29.80 19.92 -8.54
C ILE A 593 30.99 20.21 -7.62
N GLY A 594 31.29 21.48 -7.41
CA GLY A 594 32.33 21.92 -6.49
C GLY A 594 31.83 22.99 -5.52
N ILE A 595 32.71 23.46 -4.64
CA ILE A 595 32.38 24.59 -3.74
C ILE A 595 32.12 25.89 -4.50
N GLY A 596 32.71 26.07 -5.70
CA GLY A 596 32.46 27.23 -6.54
C GLY A 596 31.00 27.38 -6.98
N ASP A 597 30.25 26.28 -7.06
CA ASP A 597 28.83 26.29 -7.42
C ASP A 597 27.92 26.83 -6.30
N THR A 598 28.41 26.87 -5.06
CA THR A 598 27.66 27.39 -3.90
C THR A 598 28.10 28.80 -3.48
N VAL A 599 29.21 29.30 -4.04
CA VAL A 599 29.72 30.64 -3.74
C VAL A 599 28.97 31.69 -4.55
N ALA A 600 28.28 32.58 -3.84
CA ALA A 600 27.61 33.73 -4.43
C ALA A 600 28.56 34.91 -4.67
N ASN A 601 28.26 35.74 -5.67
CA ASN A 601 29.00 36.98 -5.94
C ASN A 601 28.91 37.95 -4.76
N ALA A 602 29.97 38.73 -4.52
CA ALA A 602 30.03 39.68 -3.40
C ALA A 602 28.90 40.72 -3.40
N ALA A 603 28.47 41.19 -4.58
CA ALA A 603 27.32 42.09 -4.71
C ALA A 603 26.00 41.44 -4.29
N LEU A 604 25.89 40.12 -4.48
CA LEU A 604 24.73 39.33 -4.09
C LEU A 604 24.70 39.10 -2.58
N LEU A 605 25.86 38.80 -1.99
CA LEU A 605 26.00 38.62 -0.54
C LEU A 605 25.55 39.88 0.20
N ARG A 606 25.90 41.08 -0.29
CA ARG A 606 25.39 42.34 0.27
C ARG A 606 23.87 42.44 0.21
N ARG A 607 23.25 42.06 -0.91
CA ARG A 607 21.78 42.05 -1.02
C ARG A 607 21.14 41.05 -0.06
N VAL A 608 21.73 39.86 0.09
CA VAL A 608 21.28 38.86 1.06
C VAL A 608 21.36 39.42 2.48
N ASP A 609 22.49 40.05 2.84
CA ASP A 609 22.69 40.67 4.16
C ASP A 609 21.70 41.82 4.39
N ASP A 610 21.38 42.62 3.37
CA ASP A 610 20.35 43.68 3.44
C ASP A 610 18.95 43.09 3.68
N HIS A 611 18.59 41.98 2.99
CA HIS A 611 17.32 41.30 3.22
C HIS A 611 17.21 40.71 4.64
N LEU A 612 18.29 40.14 5.16
CA LEU A 612 18.35 39.61 6.53
C LEU A 612 18.25 40.74 7.56
N ARG A 613 18.94 41.86 7.35
CA ARG A 613 18.85 43.04 8.22
C ARG A 613 17.42 43.58 8.28
N ASN A 614 16.77 43.73 7.13
CA ASN A 614 15.37 44.17 7.08
C ASN A 614 14.43 43.19 7.82
N GLY A 615 14.71 41.88 7.76
CA GLY A 615 13.97 40.88 8.54
C GLY A 615 14.17 41.04 10.05
N LYS A 616 15.40 41.27 10.51
CA LYS A 616 15.71 41.53 11.93
C LYS A 616 15.08 42.82 12.45
N GLU A 617 15.10 43.88 11.64
CA GLU A 617 14.44 45.16 11.98
C GLU A 617 12.93 44.99 12.16
N GLN A 618 12.27 44.22 11.28
CA GLN A 618 10.84 43.90 11.45
C GLN A 618 10.57 43.12 12.75
N VAL A 619 11.46 42.22 13.15
CA VAL A 619 11.32 41.49 14.41
C VAL A 619 11.49 42.43 15.60
N ALA A 620 12.46 43.35 15.55
CA ALA A 620 12.65 44.37 16.58
C ALA A 620 11.41 45.28 16.72
N ASP A 621 10.78 45.68 15.61
CA ASP A 621 9.54 46.44 15.63
C ASP A 621 8.38 45.66 16.27
N ILE A 622 8.28 44.35 16.00
CA ILE A 622 7.25 43.49 16.60
C ILE A 622 7.50 43.32 18.10
N ILE A 623 8.76 43.20 18.53
CA ILE A 623 9.15 43.16 19.95
C ILE A 623 8.76 44.47 20.63
N ALA A 624 9.12 45.61 20.06
CA ALA A 624 8.78 46.93 20.61
C ALA A 624 7.26 47.14 20.69
N LYS A 625 6.48 46.64 19.74
CA LYS A 625 4.99 46.68 19.80
C LYS A 625 4.44 45.80 20.92
N ALA A 626 5.04 44.63 21.16
CA ALA A 626 4.63 43.74 22.23
C ALA A 626 4.98 44.33 23.61
N GLU A 627 6.15 44.95 23.76
CA GLU A 627 6.59 45.61 25.00
C GLU A 627 5.73 46.84 25.34
N ASN A 628 5.28 47.58 24.32
CA ASN A 628 4.39 48.73 24.49
C ASN A 628 2.89 48.36 24.56
N GLU A 629 2.56 47.07 24.73
CA GLU A 629 1.18 46.55 24.78
C GLU A 629 0.29 46.93 23.57
N ALA A 630 0.90 47.28 22.44
CA ALA A 630 0.22 47.70 21.21
C ALA A 630 -0.14 46.52 20.28
N LEU A 631 0.16 45.28 20.70
CA LEU A 631 -0.07 44.07 19.90
C LEU A 631 -1.42 43.42 20.26
N GLU A 632 -2.38 43.49 19.35
CA GLU A 632 -3.68 42.84 19.52
C GLU A 632 -3.60 41.32 19.23
N PRO A 633 -4.27 40.47 20.03
CA PRO A 633 -4.32 39.04 19.79
C PRO A 633 -5.14 38.71 18.54
N SER A 634 -4.61 37.83 17.70
CA SER A 634 -5.37 37.28 16.56
C SER A 634 -6.51 36.38 17.04
N PRO A 635 -7.62 36.25 16.29
CA PRO A 635 -8.76 35.42 16.69
C PRO A 635 -8.35 33.98 17.03
N GLY A 636 -8.65 33.54 18.25
CA GLY A 636 -8.33 32.18 18.72
C GLY A 636 -6.88 31.95 19.15
N MET A 637 -6.04 32.99 19.17
CA MET A 637 -4.64 32.92 19.63
C MET A 637 -4.43 33.78 20.88
N THR A 638 -3.51 33.36 21.74
CA THR A 638 -3.01 34.23 22.82
C THR A 638 -2.11 35.34 22.25
N ILE A 639 -1.86 36.40 23.03
CA ILE A 639 -0.94 37.49 22.64
C ILE A 639 0.45 36.93 22.33
N LYS A 640 0.93 35.98 23.13
CA LYS A 640 2.24 35.33 22.94
C LYS A 640 2.30 34.47 21.67
N GLU A 641 1.24 33.73 21.37
CA GLU A 641 1.16 32.96 20.12
C GLU A 641 1.05 33.86 18.90
N THR A 642 0.32 34.97 19.02
CA THR A 642 0.23 35.99 17.96
C THR A 642 1.60 36.62 17.70
N PHE A 643 2.33 36.97 18.76
CA PHE A 643 3.70 37.46 18.68
C PHE A 643 4.63 36.46 17.97
N GLU A 644 4.64 35.20 18.42
CA GLU A 644 5.48 34.16 17.80
C GLU A 644 5.10 33.88 16.35
N SER A 645 3.81 33.97 16.00
CA SER A 645 3.30 33.84 14.63
C SER A 645 3.82 34.95 13.71
N TYR A 646 3.73 36.22 14.15
CA TYR A 646 4.22 37.36 13.37
C TYR A 646 5.73 37.34 13.19
N VAL A 647 6.49 37.01 14.25
CA VAL A 647 7.95 36.87 14.17
C VAL A 647 8.33 35.70 13.25
N GLY A 648 7.65 34.56 13.37
CA GLY A 648 7.86 33.40 12.50
C GLY A 648 7.61 33.71 11.03
N ALA A 649 6.55 34.47 10.72
CA ALA A 649 6.24 34.91 9.37
C ALA A 649 7.30 35.87 8.80
N ALA A 650 7.75 36.85 9.59
CA ALA A 650 8.79 37.80 9.19
C ALA A 650 10.11 37.10 8.86
N LEU A 651 10.57 36.19 9.74
CA LEU A 651 11.82 35.44 9.55
C LEU A 651 11.73 34.45 8.37
N SER A 652 10.56 33.82 8.17
CA SER A 652 10.34 32.92 7.02
C SER A 652 10.39 33.68 5.70
N LYS A 653 9.77 34.87 5.66
CA LYS A 653 9.82 35.75 4.48
C LYS A 653 11.25 36.23 4.20
N ALA A 654 11.99 36.65 5.22
CA ALA A 654 13.38 37.07 5.07
C ALA A 654 14.25 35.94 4.48
N ARG A 655 14.06 34.70 4.94
CA ARG A 655 14.74 33.52 4.37
C ARG A 655 14.37 33.29 2.90
N GLU A 656 13.09 33.38 2.54
CA GLU A 656 12.65 33.19 1.16
C GLU A 656 13.18 34.25 0.21
N ASP A 657 13.17 35.51 0.61
CA ASP A 657 13.69 36.64 -0.17
C ASP A 657 15.22 36.52 -0.33
N ALA A 658 15.93 36.19 0.75
CA ALA A 658 17.36 35.88 0.72
C ALA A 658 17.69 34.70 -0.22
N GLY A 659 16.91 33.62 -0.15
CA GLY A 659 17.07 32.44 -0.99
C GLY A 659 16.82 32.71 -2.47
N LYS A 660 15.75 33.44 -2.81
CA LYS A 660 15.44 33.86 -4.19
C LYS A 660 16.50 34.82 -4.74
N GLY A 661 16.95 35.77 -3.92
CA GLY A 661 18.07 36.64 -4.23
C GLY A 661 19.34 35.84 -4.53
N GLY A 662 19.64 34.84 -3.69
CA GLY A 662 20.71 33.85 -3.87
C GLY A 662 20.64 33.15 -5.22
N LEU A 663 19.49 32.55 -5.55
CA LEU A 663 19.26 31.77 -6.77
C LEU A 663 19.33 32.61 -8.06
N ALA A 664 18.75 33.82 -8.03
CA ALA A 664 18.78 34.72 -9.18
C ALA A 664 20.21 35.17 -9.52
N GLY A 665 21.11 35.19 -8.53
CA GLY A 665 22.52 35.52 -8.69
C GLY A 665 23.38 34.42 -9.30
N LEU A 666 22.92 33.17 -9.28
CA LEU A 666 23.68 32.04 -9.82
C LEU A 666 23.55 32.00 -11.34
N GLY A 667 24.69 31.91 -12.03
CA GLY A 667 24.75 31.78 -13.48
C GLY A 667 23.96 30.58 -13.99
N LYS A 668 23.51 30.64 -15.25
CA LYS A 668 22.79 29.52 -15.88
C LYS A 668 23.65 28.26 -16.01
N GLN A 669 24.97 28.41 -16.04
CA GLN A 669 25.97 27.32 -16.15
C GLN A 669 26.31 26.65 -14.82
N ASN A 670 25.70 27.07 -13.71
CA ASN A 670 26.00 26.51 -12.39
C ASN A 670 25.49 25.06 -12.31
N ASN A 671 26.37 24.14 -11.88
CA ASN A 671 26.06 22.70 -11.82
C ASN A 671 25.00 22.37 -10.78
N ALA A 672 25.02 23.04 -9.62
CA ALA A 672 23.99 22.88 -8.59
C ALA A 672 22.61 23.27 -9.12
N ARG A 673 22.55 24.35 -9.91
CA ARG A 673 21.33 24.80 -10.57
C ARG A 673 20.87 23.77 -11.61
N HIS A 674 21.77 23.22 -12.42
CA HIS A 674 21.41 22.19 -13.39
C HIS A 674 20.77 20.96 -12.76
N MET A 675 21.25 20.48 -11.61
CA MET A 675 20.64 19.33 -10.91
C MET A 675 19.21 19.63 -10.43
N VAL A 676 18.97 20.83 -9.90
CA VAL A 676 17.64 21.25 -9.43
C VAL A 676 16.66 21.41 -10.59
N TYR A 677 17.06 22.06 -11.68
CA TYR A 677 16.21 22.23 -12.86
C TYR A 677 15.93 20.91 -13.61
N ALA A 678 16.89 19.99 -13.61
CA ALA A 678 16.67 18.61 -14.08
C ALA A 678 15.70 17.85 -13.16
N GLY A 679 15.71 18.18 -11.87
CA GLY A 679 14.99 17.46 -10.82
C GLY A 679 15.70 16.16 -10.39
N SER A 680 17.01 16.04 -10.63
CA SER A 680 17.79 14.85 -10.28
C SER A 680 18.05 14.77 -8.78
N LYS A 681 18.55 15.85 -8.18
CA LYS A 681 18.80 15.96 -6.73
C LYS A 681 18.84 17.42 -6.29
N GLY A 682 18.36 17.67 -5.07
CA GLY A 682 18.30 19.01 -4.48
C GLY A 682 17.04 19.78 -4.84
N SER A 683 16.85 20.90 -4.15
CA SER A 683 15.76 21.85 -4.33
C SER A 683 16.29 23.29 -4.23
N ASP A 684 15.46 24.26 -4.62
CA ASP A 684 15.75 25.68 -4.47
C ASP A 684 16.11 26.05 -3.01
N VAL A 685 15.47 25.39 -2.03
CA VAL A 685 15.76 25.58 -0.60
C VAL A 685 17.17 25.13 -0.25
N ASN A 686 17.63 23.99 -0.78
CA ASN A 686 18.98 23.49 -0.48
C ASN A 686 20.06 24.45 -0.98
N ILE A 687 19.88 24.99 -2.18
CA ILE A 687 20.81 26.00 -2.73
C ILE A 687 20.73 27.28 -1.90
N GLY A 688 19.53 27.73 -1.53
CA GLY A 688 19.34 28.88 -0.64
C GLY A 688 20.07 28.74 0.70
N GLN A 689 20.02 27.55 1.31
CA GLN A 689 20.71 27.27 2.58
C GLN A 689 22.23 27.20 2.45
N MET A 690 22.74 26.68 1.33
CA MET A 690 24.18 26.62 1.07
C MET A 690 24.77 27.99 0.73
N ALA A 691 24.06 28.79 -0.08
CA ALA A 691 24.59 30.03 -0.64
C ALA A 691 24.19 31.31 0.14
N ALA A 692 22.99 31.36 0.71
CA ALA A 692 22.41 32.56 1.33
C ALA A 692 22.33 32.48 2.86
N CYS A 693 21.34 31.75 3.42
CA CYS A 693 21.18 31.57 4.86
C CYS A 693 20.43 30.26 5.19
N VAL A 694 20.74 29.63 6.31
CA VAL A 694 20.06 28.39 6.75
C VAL A 694 18.63 28.69 7.24
N GLY A 695 18.45 29.79 7.99
CA GLY A 695 17.16 30.26 8.50
C GLY A 695 16.77 29.71 9.88
N GLN A 696 15.52 29.95 10.27
CA GLN A 696 14.99 29.63 11.60
C GLN A 696 14.98 28.12 11.90
N GLN A 697 15.54 27.73 13.05
CA GLN A 697 15.41 26.38 13.60
C GLN A 697 14.18 26.28 14.49
N LEU A 698 13.44 25.18 14.34
CA LEU A 698 12.23 24.90 15.10
C LEU A 698 12.42 23.62 15.91
N VAL A 699 11.81 23.60 17.10
CA VAL A 699 11.68 22.43 17.96
C VAL A 699 10.21 22.33 18.38
N GLU A 700 9.56 21.21 18.13
CA GLU A 700 8.12 20.98 18.38
C GLU A 700 7.22 22.06 17.74
N GLY A 701 7.61 22.52 16.54
CA GLY A 701 6.88 23.55 15.79
C GLY A 701 7.01 24.97 16.35
N LYS A 702 7.84 25.19 17.38
CA LYS A 702 8.11 26.50 17.97
C LYS A 702 9.57 26.89 17.76
N ARG A 703 9.89 28.18 17.89
CA ARG A 703 11.29 28.63 18.01
C ARG A 703 11.92 28.02 19.26
N ILE A 704 13.26 27.99 19.32
CA ILE A 704 14.00 27.30 20.38
C ILE A 704 13.48 27.71 21.77
N PRO A 705 12.94 26.77 22.57
CA PRO A 705 12.37 27.09 23.87
C PRO A 705 13.45 27.49 24.88
N TYR A 706 13.03 28.17 25.95
CA TYR A 706 13.93 28.48 27.05
C TYR A 706 14.22 27.23 27.88
N GLY A 707 15.35 26.57 27.61
CA GLY A 707 15.84 25.44 28.40
C GLY A 707 16.46 25.86 29.73
N PHE A 708 17.01 27.06 29.81
CA PHE A 708 17.47 27.68 31.05
C PHE A 708 16.41 28.68 31.57
N ARG A 709 16.57 29.11 32.82
CA ARG A 709 15.65 30.08 33.45
C ARG A 709 15.56 31.37 32.63
N PHE A 710 14.44 31.53 31.89
CA PHE A 710 14.12 32.64 31.01
C PHE A 710 15.13 32.91 29.88
N ARG A 711 15.88 31.90 29.41
CA ARG A 711 16.82 32.06 28.28
C ARG A 711 17.12 30.73 27.58
N THR A 712 17.60 30.79 26.35
CA THR A 712 17.92 29.60 25.52
C THR A 712 19.29 29.02 25.85
N LEU A 713 20.33 29.87 25.91
CA LEU A 713 21.71 29.51 26.27
C LEU A 713 22.24 30.43 27.39
N PRO A 714 23.27 30.01 28.15
CA PRO A 714 23.88 30.86 29.18
C PRO A 714 24.57 32.11 28.62
N HIS A 715 24.77 32.19 27.31
CA HIS A 715 25.40 33.30 26.60
C HIS A 715 24.44 34.45 26.30
N TYR A 716 23.13 34.20 26.34
CA TYR A 716 22.10 35.21 26.16
C TYR A 716 21.61 35.77 27.50
N THR A 717 21.09 36.99 27.46
CA THR A 717 20.41 37.63 28.58
C THR A 717 19.05 36.97 28.83
N LYS A 718 18.41 37.31 29.94
CA LYS A 718 17.07 36.78 30.25
C LYS A 718 16.02 37.52 29.43
N ASP A 719 14.97 36.80 29.07
CA ASP A 719 13.81 37.29 28.32
C ASP A 719 14.18 37.88 26.94
N ASP A 720 15.25 37.35 26.34
CA ASP A 720 15.71 37.72 25.01
C ASP A 720 14.92 36.98 23.90
N TYR A 721 14.00 37.71 23.26
CA TYR A 721 13.13 37.23 22.18
C TYR A 721 13.65 37.52 20.77
N GLU A 722 14.88 38.04 20.64
CA GLU A 722 15.50 38.33 19.35
C GLU A 722 15.66 37.08 18.49
N ALA A 723 15.89 37.29 17.18
CA ALA A 723 16.05 36.21 16.23
C ALA A 723 17.21 35.27 16.60
N GLU A 724 18.37 35.84 16.98
CA GLU A 724 19.59 35.09 17.30
C GLU A 724 19.43 34.23 18.55
N SER A 725 18.91 34.80 19.64
CA SER A 725 18.65 34.09 20.91
C SER A 725 17.71 32.89 20.72
N ARG A 726 16.76 33.00 19.79
CA ARG A 726 15.68 32.02 19.57
C ARG A 726 15.95 31.09 18.39
N GLY A 727 17.19 30.98 17.93
CA GLY A 727 17.63 29.95 16.97
C GLY A 727 17.47 30.31 15.50
N PHE A 728 17.46 31.59 15.15
CA PHE A 728 17.65 32.01 13.76
C PHE A 728 19.11 31.87 13.35
N VAL A 729 19.33 31.20 12.23
CA VAL A 729 20.67 31.03 11.65
C VAL A 729 20.82 31.97 10.46
N ASP A 730 21.60 33.03 10.63
CA ASP A 730 21.89 34.02 9.60
C ASP A 730 22.87 33.49 8.56
N ASN A 731 23.83 32.69 9.02
CA ASN A 731 24.90 32.20 8.17
C ASN A 731 24.43 31.09 7.22
N SER A 732 25.13 30.97 6.09
CA SER A 732 25.01 29.83 5.18
C SER A 732 26.03 28.74 5.53
N TYR A 733 25.84 27.53 4.99
CA TYR A 733 26.82 26.45 5.17
C TYR A 733 28.21 26.80 4.61
N VAL A 734 28.29 27.66 3.58
CA VAL A 734 29.57 28.11 3.02
C VAL A 734 30.27 29.12 3.92
N ARG A 735 29.52 30.05 4.55
CA ARG A 735 30.08 30.99 5.54
C ARG A 735 30.50 30.28 6.82
N GLY A 736 29.81 29.20 7.18
CA GLY A 736 30.00 28.47 8.43
C GLY A 736 29.12 29.01 9.55
N LEU A 737 28.70 28.13 10.45
CA LEU A 737 27.83 28.46 11.57
C LEU A 737 28.64 28.94 12.78
N THR A 738 28.11 29.93 13.51
CA THR A 738 28.62 30.28 14.84
C THR A 738 28.34 29.15 15.85
N PRO A 739 29.03 29.10 17.01
CA PRO A 739 28.79 28.05 18.01
C PRO A 739 27.34 28.00 18.52
N GLN A 740 26.69 29.15 18.71
CA GLN A 740 25.29 29.25 19.13
C GLN A 740 24.35 28.70 18.05
N GLU A 741 24.52 29.16 16.81
CA GLU A 741 23.75 28.67 15.65
C GLU A 741 23.95 27.17 15.43
N PHE A 742 25.17 26.67 15.56
CA PHE A 742 25.48 25.25 15.44
C PHE A 742 24.74 24.42 16.47
N PHE A 743 24.71 24.87 17.73
CA PHE A 743 23.98 24.16 18.79
C PHE A 743 22.46 24.15 18.53
N PHE A 744 21.88 25.29 18.15
CA PHE A 744 20.45 25.36 17.81
C PHE A 744 20.10 24.51 16.57
N HIS A 745 20.98 24.51 15.56
CA HIS A 745 20.82 23.66 14.38
C HIS A 745 20.92 22.17 14.75
N ALA A 746 21.83 21.80 15.65
CA ALA A 746 21.93 20.44 16.16
C ALA A 746 20.67 20.00 16.96
N MET A 747 20.06 20.91 17.72
CA MET A 747 18.79 20.65 18.42
C MET A 747 17.66 20.35 17.42
N GLY A 748 17.48 21.19 16.39
CA GLY A 748 16.47 20.97 15.35
C GLY A 748 16.75 19.69 14.54
N GLY A 749 18.01 19.43 14.19
CA GLY A 749 18.41 18.20 13.52
C GLY A 749 18.15 16.93 14.35
N ARG A 750 18.33 17.01 15.67
CA ARG A 750 18.08 15.88 16.58
C ARG A 750 16.60 15.52 16.66
N GLU A 751 15.70 16.50 16.65
CA GLU A 751 14.26 16.25 16.57
C GLU A 751 13.92 15.45 15.30
N GLY A 752 14.43 15.86 14.14
CA GLY A 752 14.21 15.14 12.88
C GLY A 752 14.69 13.68 12.90
N LEU A 753 15.83 13.40 13.56
CA LEU A 753 16.34 12.04 13.73
C LEU A 753 15.45 11.20 14.65
N ILE A 754 14.95 11.78 15.75
CA ILE A 754 14.05 11.10 16.68
C ILE A 754 12.70 10.82 16.01
N ASP A 755 12.14 11.81 15.32
CA ASP A 755 10.88 11.69 14.59
C ASP A 755 10.96 10.60 13.51
N THR A 756 12.08 10.53 12.77
CA THR A 756 12.33 9.45 11.81
C THR A 756 12.31 8.07 12.47
N ALA A 757 12.96 7.92 13.64
CA ALA A 757 12.98 6.66 14.37
C ALA A 757 11.60 6.25 14.91
N VAL A 758 10.84 7.20 15.47
CA VAL A 758 9.49 6.97 16.02
C VAL A 758 8.50 6.66 14.89
N LYS A 759 8.47 7.48 13.84
CA LYS A 759 7.60 7.27 12.66
C LYS A 759 7.84 5.91 12.03
N THR A 760 9.08 5.44 11.96
CA THR A 760 9.39 4.10 11.40
C THR A 760 8.70 2.97 12.18
N ALA A 761 8.65 3.05 13.51
CA ALA A 761 7.99 2.04 14.34
C ALA A 761 6.47 2.12 14.26
N GLU A 762 5.90 3.33 14.30
CA GLU A 762 4.45 3.55 14.27
C GLU A 762 3.84 3.23 12.90
N THR A 763 4.43 3.72 11.81
CA THR A 763 3.96 3.48 10.45
C THR A 763 3.96 1.98 10.12
N GLY A 764 5.02 1.24 10.47
CA GLY A 764 5.07 -0.20 10.29
C GLY A 764 4.01 -0.96 11.10
N TYR A 765 3.63 -0.46 12.28
CA TYR A 765 2.54 -1.03 13.06
C TYR A 765 1.16 -0.73 12.46
N ILE A 766 0.93 0.51 12.00
CA ILE A 766 -0.29 0.94 11.32
C ILE A 766 -0.50 0.12 10.05
N GLN A 767 0.52 0.05 9.20
CA GLN A 767 0.50 -0.70 7.94
C GLN A 767 0.13 -2.17 8.20
N ARG A 768 0.74 -2.82 9.20
CA ARG A 768 0.39 -4.19 9.58
C ARG A 768 -1.07 -4.33 10.02
N ARG A 769 -1.60 -3.36 10.76
CA ARG A 769 -3.00 -3.37 11.22
C ARG A 769 -3.96 -3.23 10.03
N LEU A 770 -3.65 -2.34 9.09
CA LEU A 770 -4.44 -2.15 7.87
C LEU A 770 -4.45 -3.44 7.04
N VAL A 771 -3.29 -4.02 6.78
CA VAL A 771 -3.19 -5.28 6.03
C VAL A 771 -3.99 -6.38 6.71
N LYS A 772 -3.85 -6.54 8.04
CA LYS A 772 -4.59 -7.58 8.78
C LYS A 772 -6.09 -7.36 8.84
N ALA A 773 -6.56 -6.11 8.73
CA ALA A 773 -7.98 -5.80 8.70
C ALA A 773 -8.62 -6.04 7.32
N MET A 774 -7.82 -5.97 6.25
CA MET A 774 -8.31 -6.01 4.86
C MET A 774 -7.75 -7.18 4.04
N GLU A 775 -7.02 -8.12 4.64
CA GLU A 775 -6.34 -9.19 3.89
C GLU A 775 -7.26 -10.18 3.18
N ASP A 776 -8.52 -10.28 3.61
CA ASP A 776 -9.49 -11.20 3.06
C ASP A 776 -10.45 -10.56 2.04
N VAL A 777 -10.29 -9.27 1.78
CA VAL A 777 -11.14 -8.50 0.86
C VAL A 777 -10.61 -8.62 -0.58
N MET A 778 -11.46 -9.14 -1.48
CA MET A 778 -11.09 -9.50 -2.85
C MET A 778 -12.25 -9.17 -3.82
N ALA A 779 -11.89 -8.77 -5.04
CA ALA A 779 -12.85 -8.64 -6.14
C ALA A 779 -13.31 -10.02 -6.63
N LYS A 780 -14.62 -10.24 -6.72
CA LYS A 780 -15.23 -11.50 -7.17
C LYS A 780 -15.64 -11.41 -8.64
N TYR A 781 -15.96 -12.56 -9.24
CA TYR A 781 -16.34 -12.68 -10.65
C TYR A 781 -17.62 -11.92 -11.03
N ASP A 782 -18.45 -11.57 -10.06
CA ASP A 782 -19.65 -10.75 -10.24
C ASP A 782 -19.38 -9.24 -10.18
N GLY A 783 -18.11 -8.82 -10.09
CA GLY A 783 -17.70 -7.41 -9.96
C GLY A 783 -17.80 -6.85 -8.54
N THR A 784 -18.40 -7.61 -7.61
CA THR A 784 -18.53 -7.19 -6.21
C THR A 784 -17.23 -7.42 -5.43
N VAL A 785 -17.01 -6.63 -4.38
CA VAL A 785 -15.90 -6.78 -3.45
C VAL A 785 -16.42 -7.40 -2.18
N ARG A 786 -15.87 -8.56 -1.80
CA ARG A 786 -16.35 -9.33 -0.63
C ARG A 786 -15.21 -9.74 0.28
N ASN A 787 -15.54 -9.90 1.56
CA ASN A 787 -14.65 -10.48 2.57
C ASN A 787 -14.69 -12.03 2.53
N SER A 788 -13.95 -12.69 3.42
CA SER A 788 -13.89 -14.16 3.52
C SER A 788 -15.22 -14.82 3.88
N LEU A 789 -16.13 -14.10 4.55
CA LEU A 789 -17.47 -14.58 4.94
C LEU A 789 -18.48 -14.43 3.79
N GLY A 790 -18.10 -13.77 2.70
CA GLY A 790 -18.99 -13.47 1.58
C GLY A 790 -19.88 -12.24 1.80
N GLU A 791 -19.61 -11.44 2.83
CA GLU A 791 -20.27 -10.15 3.03
C GLU A 791 -19.76 -9.15 2.00
N VAL A 792 -20.67 -8.40 1.40
CA VAL A 792 -20.36 -7.39 0.37
C VAL A 792 -19.85 -6.13 1.05
N VAL A 793 -18.64 -5.70 0.70
CA VAL A 793 -18.04 -4.43 1.12
C VAL A 793 -18.37 -3.33 0.12
N GLN A 794 -18.24 -3.64 -1.17
CA GLN A 794 -18.65 -2.76 -2.28
C GLN A 794 -19.40 -3.59 -3.33
N PHE A 795 -20.47 -3.02 -3.89
CA PHE A 795 -21.22 -3.65 -4.98
C PHE A 795 -20.44 -3.65 -6.30
N LEU A 796 -19.55 -2.67 -6.48
CA LEU A 796 -18.63 -2.60 -7.59
C LEU A 796 -17.30 -2.06 -7.06
N TYR A 797 -16.18 -2.64 -7.48
CA TYR A 797 -14.86 -2.17 -7.07
C TYR A 797 -14.68 -0.70 -7.41
N GLY A 798 -14.24 0.12 -6.45
CA GLY A 798 -13.95 1.54 -6.70
C GLY A 798 -15.16 2.38 -7.15
N GLU A 799 -16.38 1.84 -7.03
CA GLU A 799 -17.63 2.43 -7.55
C GLU A 799 -17.69 2.59 -9.08
N ASP A 800 -16.63 2.26 -9.81
CA ASP A 800 -16.50 2.36 -11.28
C ASP A 800 -16.14 1.02 -11.97
N GLY A 801 -15.60 0.05 -11.21
CA GLY A 801 -15.16 -1.26 -11.70
C GLY A 801 -13.81 -1.23 -12.42
N MET A 802 -13.01 -0.18 -12.25
CA MET A 802 -11.78 0.05 -13.02
C MET A 802 -10.52 -0.22 -12.21
N ASP A 803 -9.49 -0.78 -12.86
CA ASP A 803 -8.16 -0.95 -12.28
C ASP A 803 -7.45 0.41 -12.16
N GLY A 804 -7.01 0.73 -10.93
CA GLY A 804 -6.27 1.96 -10.65
C GLY A 804 -4.98 2.13 -11.47
N ALA A 805 -4.36 1.06 -11.98
CA ALA A 805 -3.17 1.18 -12.81
C ALA A 805 -3.46 1.71 -14.23
N LYS A 806 -4.71 1.64 -14.71
CA LYS A 806 -5.10 1.93 -16.11
C LYS A 806 -5.91 3.22 -16.28
N VAL A 807 -6.01 4.04 -15.23
CA VAL A 807 -6.71 5.32 -15.27
C VAL A 807 -5.71 6.49 -15.34
N GLU A 808 -6.10 7.55 -16.04
CA GLU A 808 -5.29 8.76 -16.22
C GLU A 808 -6.11 10.00 -15.85
N LYS A 809 -5.44 11.06 -15.36
CA LYS A 809 -6.10 12.34 -15.09
C LYS A 809 -6.50 13.02 -16.40
N GLN A 810 -7.79 13.28 -16.57
CA GLN A 810 -8.39 13.91 -17.75
C GLN A 810 -9.21 15.14 -17.36
N ALA A 811 -9.21 16.13 -18.25
CA ALA A 811 -9.87 17.41 -18.01
C ALA A 811 -11.32 17.38 -18.53
N LEU A 812 -12.29 17.65 -17.64
CA LEU A 812 -13.70 17.87 -17.97
C LEU A 812 -13.91 19.35 -18.36
N GLU A 813 -13.63 19.68 -19.61
CA GLU A 813 -13.70 21.06 -20.11
C GLU A 813 -15.11 21.67 -20.00
N SER A 814 -16.17 20.86 -20.17
CA SER A 814 -17.57 21.30 -20.12
C SER A 814 -17.97 21.95 -18.80
N MET A 815 -17.24 21.67 -17.71
CA MET A 815 -17.56 22.11 -16.36
C MET A 815 -17.09 23.53 -16.02
N VAL A 816 -15.89 23.91 -16.49
CA VAL A 816 -15.24 25.21 -16.13
C VAL A 816 -15.60 26.32 -17.10
N MET A 817 -16.02 25.97 -18.31
CA MET A 817 -16.33 26.94 -19.36
C MET A 817 -17.53 27.83 -18.97
N SER A 818 -17.48 29.10 -19.37
CA SER A 818 -18.63 30.01 -19.28
C SER A 818 -19.77 29.56 -20.20
N ASP A 819 -21.01 29.92 -19.88
CA ASP A 819 -22.18 29.53 -20.68
C ASP A 819 -22.07 29.97 -22.15
N GLU A 820 -21.49 31.15 -22.40
CA GLU A 820 -21.24 31.64 -23.75
C GLU A 820 -20.20 30.80 -24.49
N THR A 821 -19.09 30.47 -23.82
CA THR A 821 -18.03 29.64 -24.43
C THR A 821 -18.49 28.20 -24.64
N PHE A 822 -19.33 27.68 -23.75
CA PHE A 822 -19.98 26.37 -23.87
C PHE A 822 -20.93 26.33 -25.07
N ARG A 823 -21.85 27.31 -25.19
CA ARG A 823 -22.74 27.42 -26.35
C ARG A 823 -21.97 27.54 -27.65
N ARG A 824 -20.88 28.32 -27.68
CA ARG A 824 -20.03 28.45 -28.87
C ARG A 824 -19.32 27.15 -29.26
N LYS A 825 -18.92 26.33 -28.28
CA LYS A 825 -18.14 25.11 -28.54
C LYS A 825 -19.01 23.91 -28.91
N TYR A 826 -20.24 23.85 -28.41
CA TYR A 826 -21.10 22.65 -28.51
C TYR A 826 -22.41 22.86 -29.29
N LYS A 827 -23.00 24.07 -29.30
CA LYS A 827 -24.28 24.29 -29.97
C LYS A 827 -24.07 24.34 -31.49
N ILE A 828 -24.89 23.60 -32.24
CA ILE A 828 -25.03 23.72 -33.69
C ILE A 828 -26.44 24.23 -33.97
N ASP A 829 -26.55 25.32 -34.74
CA ASP A 829 -27.83 25.95 -35.09
C ASP A 829 -27.93 26.04 -36.61
N MET A 830 -28.88 25.29 -37.19
CA MET A 830 -29.06 25.20 -38.66
C MET A 830 -29.95 26.33 -39.22
N HIS A 831 -30.79 26.96 -38.38
CA HIS A 831 -31.84 27.90 -38.82
C HIS A 831 -31.51 29.37 -38.58
N SER A 832 -30.48 29.70 -37.78
CA SER A 832 -30.25 31.10 -37.41
C SER A 832 -29.51 31.89 -38.51
N GLU A 833 -30.01 33.08 -38.86
CA GLU A 833 -29.30 34.09 -39.67
C GLU A 833 -27.92 34.47 -39.09
N ASN A 834 -27.67 34.14 -37.83
CA ASN A 834 -26.39 34.26 -37.16
C ASN A 834 -25.42 33.13 -37.56
N ARG A 835 -24.48 33.43 -38.47
CA ARG A 835 -23.32 32.59 -38.85
C ARG A 835 -22.41 32.15 -37.68
N ARG A 836 -22.70 32.55 -36.44
CA ARG A 836 -21.89 32.28 -35.24
C ARG A 836 -22.05 30.85 -34.71
N TYR A 837 -23.21 30.23 -34.92
CA TYR A 837 -23.55 28.90 -34.42
C TYR A 837 -23.87 27.88 -35.53
N ALA A 838 -23.88 28.32 -36.79
CA ALA A 838 -24.01 27.43 -37.94
C ALA A 838 -22.68 26.70 -38.22
N LEU A 839 -22.77 25.43 -38.63
CA LEU A 839 -21.62 24.69 -39.15
C LEU A 839 -21.11 25.35 -40.42
N ASN A 840 -19.78 25.41 -40.59
CA ASN A 840 -19.22 25.91 -41.84
C ASN A 840 -19.44 24.89 -42.99
N GLY A 841 -20.49 25.12 -43.79
CA GLY A 841 -20.92 24.24 -44.88
C GLY A 841 -19.88 24.03 -46.00
N ASP A 842 -18.85 24.86 -46.06
CA ASP A 842 -17.74 24.72 -47.03
C ASP A 842 -16.70 23.68 -46.60
N LEU A 843 -16.81 23.12 -45.38
CA LEU A 843 -15.94 22.05 -44.90
C LEU A 843 -16.38 20.65 -45.34
N PHE A 844 -17.58 20.50 -45.89
CA PHE A 844 -18.17 19.19 -46.20
C PHE A 844 -18.13 18.86 -47.68
N GLU A 845 -18.04 17.57 -48.01
CA GLU A 845 -18.28 17.10 -49.37
C GLU A 845 -19.70 17.45 -49.87
N HIS A 846 -19.84 17.67 -51.18
CA HIS A 846 -21.09 18.13 -51.81
C HIS A 846 -22.30 17.25 -51.47
N LYS A 847 -22.12 15.93 -51.39
CA LYS A 847 -23.18 14.96 -51.06
C LYS A 847 -23.71 15.12 -49.63
N ILE A 848 -22.85 15.51 -48.70
CA ILE A 848 -23.19 15.66 -47.29
C ILE A 848 -23.80 17.03 -47.05
N ARG A 849 -23.32 18.04 -47.79
CA ARG A 849 -23.89 19.39 -47.79
C ARG A 849 -25.39 19.40 -48.12
N GLU A 850 -25.83 18.55 -49.04
CA GLU A 850 -27.25 18.37 -49.37
C GLU A 850 -28.04 17.66 -48.25
N SER A 851 -27.43 16.68 -47.56
CA SER A 851 -28.09 15.95 -46.47
C SER A 851 -28.20 16.76 -45.16
N LEU A 852 -27.37 17.80 -44.98
CA LEU A 852 -27.39 18.67 -43.78
C LEU A 852 -28.68 19.49 -43.63
N VAL A 853 -29.44 19.69 -44.71
CA VAL A 853 -30.73 20.42 -44.73
C VAL A 853 -31.92 19.52 -44.35
N GLY A 854 -31.67 18.24 -44.03
CA GLY A 854 -32.70 17.27 -43.65
C GLY A 854 -33.25 17.47 -42.23
N SER A 855 -34.57 17.37 -42.07
CA SER A 855 -35.28 17.46 -40.79
C SER A 855 -34.88 16.39 -39.75
N THR A 856 -34.23 15.31 -40.18
CA THR A 856 -33.67 14.27 -39.32
C THR A 856 -32.41 14.73 -38.60
N VAL A 857 -31.54 15.47 -39.30
CA VAL A 857 -30.26 15.97 -38.75
C VAL A 857 -30.52 17.01 -37.67
N GLU A 858 -31.51 17.88 -37.87
CA GLU A 858 -31.93 18.88 -36.88
C GLU A 858 -32.36 18.25 -35.56
N LYS A 859 -33.18 17.19 -35.63
CA LYS A 859 -33.61 16.45 -34.44
C LYS A 859 -32.43 15.81 -33.70
N THR A 860 -31.44 15.27 -34.42
CA THR A 860 -30.26 14.67 -33.80
C THR A 860 -29.37 15.70 -33.10
N VAL A 861 -29.16 16.86 -33.74
CA VAL A 861 -28.36 17.95 -33.18
C VAL A 861 -29.02 18.56 -31.94
N GLU A 862 -30.34 18.75 -31.97
CA GLU A 862 -31.06 19.26 -30.81
C GLU A 862 -31.08 18.26 -29.65
N ALA A 863 -31.19 16.96 -29.94
CA ALA A 863 -31.08 15.90 -28.94
C ALA A 863 -29.69 15.86 -28.30
N GLU A 864 -28.61 15.97 -29.10
CA GLU A 864 -27.24 16.07 -28.62
C GLU A 864 -27.05 17.27 -27.68
N TRP A 865 -27.53 18.45 -28.10
CA TRP A 865 -27.44 19.68 -27.29
C TRP A 865 -28.16 19.54 -25.95
N ARG A 866 -29.40 19.03 -25.94
CA ARG A 866 -30.17 18.81 -24.70
C ARG A 866 -29.45 17.82 -23.78
N GLN A 867 -28.83 16.78 -24.33
CA GLN A 867 -28.06 15.81 -23.55
C GLN A 867 -26.83 16.45 -22.90
N LEU A 868 -26.06 17.25 -23.63
CA LEU A 868 -24.88 17.95 -23.11
C LEU A 868 -25.23 18.99 -22.04
N GLU A 869 -26.37 19.67 -22.19
CA GLU A 869 -26.88 20.62 -21.19
C GLU A 869 -27.29 19.91 -19.89
N GLU A 870 -27.96 18.77 -20.01
CA GLU A 870 -28.30 17.93 -18.85
C GLU A 870 -27.06 17.33 -18.19
N ASP A 871 -26.08 16.86 -18.96
CA ASP A 871 -24.82 16.35 -18.43
C ASP A 871 -24.06 17.43 -17.64
N ARG A 872 -24.00 18.65 -18.18
CA ARG A 872 -23.40 19.81 -17.48
C ARG A 872 -24.14 20.15 -16.20
N ARG A 873 -25.47 20.12 -16.23
CA ARG A 873 -26.30 20.31 -15.03
C ARG A 873 -26.05 19.23 -13.99
N GLN A 874 -25.93 17.96 -14.39
CA GLN A 874 -25.64 16.84 -13.49
C GLN A 874 -24.27 16.95 -12.84
N LEU A 875 -23.24 17.36 -13.59
CA LEU A 875 -21.90 17.61 -13.06
C LEU A 875 -21.93 18.66 -11.93
N TRP A 876 -22.62 19.78 -12.14
CA TRP A 876 -22.69 20.86 -11.14
C TRP A 876 -23.60 20.54 -9.95
N THR A 877 -24.78 19.98 -10.20
CA THR A 877 -25.81 19.80 -9.16
C THR A 877 -25.65 18.54 -8.34
N LYS A 878 -25.30 17.41 -8.98
CA LYS A 878 -25.30 16.08 -8.34
C LYS A 878 -23.91 15.60 -7.99
N ILE A 879 -22.95 15.73 -8.92
CA ILE A 879 -21.64 15.08 -8.80
C ILE A 879 -20.68 15.94 -7.96
N PHE A 880 -20.35 17.16 -8.40
CA PHE A 880 -19.31 17.98 -7.75
C PHE A 880 -19.83 19.06 -6.81
N LYS A 881 -21.15 19.26 -6.73
CA LYS A 881 -21.82 20.17 -5.77
C LYS A 881 -21.18 21.58 -5.67
N GLY A 882 -20.65 22.11 -6.77
CA GLY A 882 -20.05 23.45 -6.83
C GLY A 882 -18.53 23.52 -6.64
N GLU A 883 -17.82 22.41 -6.47
CA GLU A 883 -16.35 22.38 -6.56
C GLU A 883 -15.90 22.41 -8.02
N PHE A 884 -14.93 23.26 -8.39
CA PHE A 884 -14.50 23.49 -9.78
C PHE A 884 -13.27 22.66 -10.21
N ASP A 885 -12.99 21.52 -9.56
CA ASP A 885 -11.88 20.68 -10.00
C ASP A 885 -12.21 20.01 -11.33
N ASN A 886 -11.42 20.30 -12.36
CA ASN A 886 -11.65 19.82 -13.71
C ASN A 886 -10.85 18.56 -14.05
N LYS A 887 -9.92 18.11 -13.22
CA LYS A 887 -9.03 16.98 -13.53
C LYS A 887 -9.36 15.74 -12.72
N TRP A 888 -10.02 14.78 -13.35
CA TRP A 888 -10.45 13.52 -12.72
C TRP A 888 -9.77 12.31 -13.35
N ALA A 889 -9.48 11.29 -12.54
CA ALA A 889 -8.90 10.04 -13.03
C ALA A 889 -9.97 9.22 -13.74
N LEU A 890 -9.79 8.98 -15.03
CA LEU A 890 -10.72 8.25 -15.89
C LEU A 890 -9.97 7.27 -16.81
N PRO A 891 -10.60 6.16 -17.23
CA PRO A 891 -9.96 5.14 -18.08
C PRO A 891 -9.50 5.69 -19.43
N GLY A 892 -8.19 5.62 -19.69
CA GLY A 892 -7.57 5.93 -20.97
C GLY A 892 -7.73 7.37 -21.49
N ASN A 893 -6.69 7.92 -22.13
CA ASN A 893 -6.69 9.32 -22.55
C ASN A 893 -7.29 9.53 -23.95
N ILE A 894 -8.52 10.02 -24.02
CA ILE A 894 -9.26 10.18 -25.29
C ILE A 894 -8.59 11.24 -26.18
N MET A 895 -8.14 12.36 -25.59
CA MET A 895 -7.47 13.42 -26.35
C MET A 895 -6.17 12.95 -27.01
N ARG A 896 -5.47 12.00 -26.38
CA ARG A 896 -4.26 11.40 -26.94
C ARG A 896 -4.60 10.52 -28.15
N TRP A 897 -5.63 9.69 -28.06
CA TRP A 897 -6.07 8.86 -29.18
C TRP A 897 -6.57 9.68 -30.37
N ILE A 898 -7.24 10.80 -30.13
CA ILE A 898 -7.63 11.73 -31.20
C ILE A 898 -6.39 12.27 -31.94
N LYS A 899 -5.34 12.67 -31.21
CA LYS A 899 -4.09 13.12 -31.84
C LYS A 899 -3.40 11.99 -32.60
N ASN A 900 -3.36 10.78 -32.03
CA ASN A 900 -2.80 9.61 -32.72
C ASN A 900 -3.55 9.34 -34.03
N ALA A 901 -4.88 9.43 -34.03
CA ALA A 901 -5.69 9.30 -35.24
C ALA A 901 -5.37 10.40 -36.27
N GLN A 902 -5.22 11.66 -35.83
CA GLN A 902 -4.84 12.76 -36.72
C GLN A 902 -3.51 12.50 -37.44
N HIS A 903 -2.52 11.97 -36.73
CA HIS A 903 -1.22 11.65 -37.30
C HIS A 903 -1.27 10.39 -38.18
N GLN A 904 -1.87 9.30 -37.70
CA GLN A 904 -1.95 8.03 -38.41
C GLN A 904 -2.68 8.14 -39.76
N PHE A 905 -3.75 8.93 -39.81
CA PHE A 905 -4.52 9.16 -41.03
C PHE A 905 -4.08 10.41 -41.81
N SER A 906 -3.00 11.08 -41.38
CA SER A 906 -2.44 12.28 -42.03
C SER A 906 -3.50 13.37 -42.31
N ILE A 907 -4.30 13.66 -41.29
CA ILE A 907 -5.47 14.54 -41.41
C ILE A 907 -5.01 15.98 -41.70
N SER A 908 -5.29 16.44 -42.91
CA SER A 908 -4.99 17.80 -43.34
C SER A 908 -6.17 18.73 -43.08
N ARG A 909 -5.91 19.93 -42.55
CA ARG A 909 -6.97 20.93 -42.35
C ARG A 909 -7.64 21.37 -43.66
N SER A 910 -7.02 21.17 -44.81
CA SER A 910 -7.57 21.52 -46.12
C SER A 910 -8.50 20.45 -46.71
N GLN A 911 -8.56 19.25 -46.13
CA GLN A 911 -9.39 18.16 -46.65
C GLN A 911 -10.87 18.38 -46.31
N LEU A 912 -11.76 18.04 -47.24
CA LEU A 912 -13.21 18.05 -47.03
C LEU A 912 -13.63 16.88 -46.14
N LEU A 913 -14.64 17.10 -45.31
CA LEU A 913 -15.21 16.12 -44.39
C LEU A 913 -16.17 15.18 -45.12
N ASP A 914 -16.02 13.88 -44.83
CA ASP A 914 -16.74 12.74 -45.39
C ASP A 914 -17.85 12.21 -44.46
N MET A 915 -18.14 12.93 -43.36
CA MET A 915 -19.11 12.53 -42.34
C MET A 915 -20.00 13.71 -41.88
N GLY A 916 -21.27 13.40 -41.62
CA GLY A 916 -22.25 14.34 -41.05
C GLY A 916 -22.38 14.23 -39.53
N PRO A 917 -23.02 15.20 -38.86
CA PRO A 917 -23.23 15.19 -37.41
C PRO A 917 -24.16 14.06 -36.94
N ASP A 918 -25.07 13.61 -37.80
CA ASP A 918 -25.95 12.46 -37.56
C ASP A 918 -25.16 11.15 -37.41
N TYR A 919 -24.11 10.97 -38.20
CA TYR A 919 -23.22 9.82 -38.10
C TYR A 919 -22.45 9.83 -36.78
N VAL A 920 -21.87 10.97 -36.40
CA VAL A 920 -21.14 11.15 -35.13
C VAL A 920 -22.05 10.80 -33.95
N PHE A 921 -23.22 11.42 -33.88
CA PHE A 921 -24.14 11.26 -32.75
C PHE A 921 -24.60 9.80 -32.58
N ASN A 922 -25.02 9.14 -33.67
CA ASN A 922 -25.47 7.75 -33.60
C ASN A 922 -24.35 6.82 -33.16
N LYS A 923 -23.13 7.00 -33.70
CA LYS A 923 -21.97 6.17 -33.32
C LYS A 923 -21.50 6.40 -31.89
N VAL A 924 -21.52 7.64 -31.38
CA VAL A 924 -21.21 7.93 -29.97
C VAL A 924 -22.27 7.30 -29.05
N ARG A 925 -23.55 7.36 -29.42
CA ARG A 925 -24.62 6.69 -28.68
C ARG A 925 -24.43 5.18 -28.65
N ASP A 926 -24.10 4.57 -29.79
CA ASP A 926 -23.85 3.12 -29.89
C ASP A 926 -22.62 2.73 -29.04
N LEU A 927 -21.54 3.52 -29.08
CA LEU A 927 -20.37 3.33 -28.21
C LEU A 927 -20.77 3.37 -26.73
N CYS A 928 -21.51 4.38 -26.28
CA CYS A 928 -21.96 4.48 -24.89
C CYS A 928 -22.80 3.26 -24.44
N GLY A 929 -23.53 2.62 -25.35
CA GLY A 929 -24.26 1.38 -25.09
C GLY A 929 -23.39 0.13 -25.01
N ASP A 930 -22.26 0.11 -25.74
CA ASP A 930 -21.31 -1.00 -25.78
C ASP A 930 -20.38 -1.06 -24.56
N LEU A 931 -20.21 0.04 -23.83
CA LEU A 931 -19.36 0.10 -22.64
C LEU A 931 -20.08 -0.57 -21.46
N VAL A 932 -19.74 -1.83 -21.18
CA VAL A 932 -20.39 -2.65 -20.15
C VAL A 932 -19.40 -3.08 -19.06
N VAL A 933 -19.70 -2.73 -17.81
CA VAL A 933 -18.95 -3.15 -16.60
C VAL A 933 -19.75 -4.21 -15.84
N VAL A 934 -20.99 -3.87 -15.46
CA VAL A 934 -21.95 -4.75 -14.81
C VAL A 934 -22.78 -5.47 -15.88
N ARG A 935 -22.63 -6.80 -15.94
CA ARG A 935 -23.38 -7.64 -16.88
C ARG A 935 -24.68 -8.11 -16.23
N GLY A 936 -25.82 -7.72 -16.81
CA GLY A 936 -27.14 -8.17 -16.35
C GLY A 936 -28.28 -7.65 -17.24
N ARG A 937 -29.43 -8.34 -17.21
CA ARG A 937 -30.63 -7.96 -17.99
C ARG A 937 -31.75 -7.39 -17.13
N ASP A 938 -31.66 -7.61 -15.82
CA ASP A 938 -32.55 -7.10 -14.79
C ASP A 938 -32.44 -5.57 -14.65
N ASN A 939 -33.50 -4.96 -14.14
CA ASN A 939 -33.58 -3.51 -14.02
C ASN A 939 -32.50 -2.94 -13.08
N LEU A 940 -32.16 -3.69 -12.01
CA LEU A 940 -31.15 -3.27 -11.04
C LEU A 940 -29.74 -3.26 -11.67
N SER A 941 -29.37 -4.31 -12.40
CA SER A 941 -28.09 -4.34 -13.11
C SER A 941 -27.98 -3.24 -14.17
N LYS A 942 -29.07 -2.91 -14.87
CA LYS A 942 -29.08 -1.80 -15.84
C LYS A 942 -28.87 -0.45 -15.16
N GLU A 943 -29.49 -0.23 -14.02
CA GLU A 943 -29.29 0.98 -13.22
C GLU A 943 -27.87 1.07 -12.67
N ALA A 944 -27.34 -0.03 -12.12
CA ALA A 944 -25.97 -0.12 -11.64
C ALA A 944 -24.96 0.16 -12.77
N GLN A 945 -25.19 -0.38 -13.97
CA GLN A 945 -24.35 -0.14 -15.14
C GLN A 945 -24.37 1.32 -15.60
N ALA A 946 -25.57 1.93 -15.62
CA ALA A 946 -25.73 3.33 -15.99
C ALA A 946 -24.98 4.24 -15.01
N ASN A 947 -25.05 3.95 -13.70
CA ASN A 947 -24.35 4.72 -12.66
C ASN A 947 -22.82 4.53 -12.75
N ALA A 948 -22.34 3.30 -12.93
CA ALA A 948 -20.91 2.98 -12.98
C ALA A 948 -20.17 3.70 -14.13
N THR A 949 -20.85 3.92 -15.26
CA THR A 949 -20.24 4.51 -16.46
C THR A 949 -20.63 5.97 -16.70
N GLN A 950 -21.46 6.56 -15.83
CA GLN A 950 -22.04 7.89 -16.05
C GLN A 950 -20.98 8.97 -16.30
N LEU A 951 -19.98 9.07 -15.42
CA LEU A 951 -18.93 10.09 -15.52
C LEU A 951 -18.09 9.94 -16.80
N TYR A 952 -17.77 8.69 -17.18
CA TYR A 952 -17.01 8.40 -18.38
C TYR A 952 -17.82 8.68 -19.66
N GLN A 953 -19.12 8.35 -19.67
CA GLN A 953 -19.99 8.68 -20.78
C GLN A 953 -20.17 10.20 -20.95
N ILE A 954 -20.20 10.97 -19.86
CA ILE A 954 -20.22 12.44 -19.93
C ILE A 954 -18.92 12.96 -20.56
N LEU A 955 -17.77 12.40 -20.17
CA LEU A 955 -16.48 12.74 -20.78
C LEU A 955 -16.50 12.46 -22.29
N ILE A 956 -16.89 11.25 -22.71
CA ILE A 956 -16.96 10.84 -24.13
C ILE A 956 -17.85 11.81 -24.90
N ARG A 957 -19.06 12.08 -24.42
CA ARG A 957 -20.00 13.00 -25.07
C ARG A 957 -19.46 14.43 -25.17
N SER A 958 -18.76 14.89 -24.13
CA SER A 958 -18.14 16.23 -24.14
C SER A 958 -16.93 16.35 -25.08
N ILE A 959 -16.19 15.28 -25.32
CA ILE A 959 -15.02 15.30 -26.21
C ILE A 959 -15.44 15.04 -27.66
N LEU A 960 -16.25 14.01 -27.89
CA LEU A 960 -16.71 13.56 -29.20
C LEU A 960 -18.01 14.22 -29.66
N ALA A 961 -18.32 15.42 -29.15
CA ALA A 961 -19.46 16.20 -29.64
C ALA A 961 -19.31 16.50 -31.14
N SER A 962 -20.40 16.44 -31.89
CA SER A 962 -20.41 16.58 -33.36
C SER A 962 -19.63 17.81 -33.84
N ARG A 963 -19.84 18.96 -33.19
CA ARG A 963 -19.14 20.20 -33.54
C ARG A 963 -17.63 20.10 -33.35
N ARG A 964 -17.18 19.48 -32.27
CA ARG A 964 -15.74 19.35 -31.96
C ARG A 964 -15.05 18.39 -32.92
N VAL A 965 -15.68 17.26 -33.20
CA VAL A 965 -15.16 16.26 -34.14
C VAL A 965 -14.99 16.86 -35.53
N LEU A 966 -15.98 17.63 -35.99
CA LEU A 966 -16.00 18.20 -37.34
C LEU A 966 -15.17 19.49 -37.48
N GLU A 967 -15.25 20.43 -36.53
CA GLU A 967 -14.57 21.74 -36.64
C GLU A 967 -13.17 21.78 -35.99
N GLU A 968 -13.03 21.21 -34.78
CA GLU A 968 -11.77 21.26 -34.00
C GLU A 968 -10.79 20.17 -34.43
N PHE A 969 -11.24 18.92 -34.45
CA PHE A 969 -10.39 17.76 -34.74
C PHE A 969 -10.33 17.41 -36.22
N ARG A 970 -11.38 17.74 -36.99
CA ARG A 970 -11.53 17.46 -38.42
C ARG A 970 -11.28 15.99 -38.78
N LEU A 971 -11.85 15.09 -37.99
CA LEU A 971 -11.68 13.65 -38.23
C LEU A 971 -12.40 13.23 -39.51
N ASN A 972 -11.78 12.34 -40.29
CA ASN A 972 -12.48 11.61 -41.35
C ASN A 972 -13.21 10.39 -40.75
N ARG A 973 -14.08 9.76 -41.54
CA ARG A 973 -14.89 8.62 -41.09
C ARG A 973 -14.04 7.46 -40.58
N ALA A 974 -12.97 7.11 -41.27
CA ALA A 974 -12.07 6.01 -40.90
C ALA A 974 -11.33 6.28 -39.58
N ALA A 975 -10.81 7.50 -39.39
CA ALA A 975 -10.14 7.92 -38.17
C ALA A 975 -11.12 7.97 -36.99
N PHE A 976 -12.34 8.43 -37.22
CA PHE A 976 -13.36 8.47 -36.19
C PHE A 976 -13.76 7.06 -35.75
N ASP A 977 -14.04 6.14 -36.68
CA ASP A 977 -14.34 4.75 -36.36
C ASP A 977 -13.17 4.08 -35.60
N TRP A 978 -11.92 4.33 -36.00
CA TRP A 978 -10.73 3.86 -35.29
C TRP A 978 -10.62 4.39 -33.85
N VAL A 979 -10.95 5.66 -33.61
CA VAL A 979 -10.98 6.24 -32.25
C VAL A 979 -12.02 5.54 -31.38
N LEU A 980 -13.22 5.29 -31.90
CA LEU A 980 -14.28 4.61 -31.14
C LEU A 980 -13.90 3.16 -30.78
N GLU A 981 -13.35 2.41 -31.74
CA GLU A 981 -12.86 1.05 -31.49
C GLU A 981 -11.72 1.03 -30.46
N THR A 982 -10.82 2.01 -30.54
CA THR A 982 -9.72 2.16 -29.57
C THR A 982 -10.25 2.47 -28.17
N ILE A 983 -11.23 3.37 -28.04
CA ILE A 983 -11.87 3.68 -26.75
C ILE A 983 -12.46 2.40 -26.14
N LYS A 984 -13.22 1.63 -26.93
CA LYS A 984 -13.84 0.38 -26.48
C LYS A 984 -12.80 -0.64 -26.02
N ALA A 985 -11.79 -0.92 -26.84
CA ALA A 985 -10.75 -1.89 -26.52
C ALA A 985 -9.96 -1.51 -25.25
N ARG A 986 -9.68 -0.22 -25.05
CA ARG A 986 -8.94 0.28 -23.88
C ARG A 986 -9.79 0.34 -22.63
N PHE A 987 -11.08 0.62 -22.76
CA PHE A 987 -12.03 0.54 -21.66
C PHE A 987 -12.16 -0.91 -21.15
N ASP A 988 -12.33 -1.88 -22.05
CA ASP A 988 -12.41 -3.30 -21.67
C ASP A 988 -11.13 -3.79 -20.98
N GLN A 989 -9.97 -3.31 -21.41
CA GLN A 989 -8.71 -3.56 -20.74
C GLN A 989 -8.63 -2.93 -19.35
N ALA A 990 -9.30 -1.80 -19.11
CA ALA A 990 -9.24 -1.06 -17.85
C ALA A 990 -10.08 -1.69 -16.73
N ILE A 991 -11.01 -2.59 -17.06
CA ILE A 991 -11.85 -3.28 -16.08
C ILE A 991 -10.98 -4.12 -15.13
N ILE A 992 -11.31 -4.10 -13.85
CA ILE A 992 -10.62 -4.90 -12.83
C ILE A 992 -10.73 -6.40 -13.11
N ASN A 993 -9.63 -7.12 -12.89
CA ASN A 993 -9.63 -8.57 -12.99
C ASN A 993 -10.24 -9.21 -11.72
N PRO A 994 -11.21 -10.12 -11.85
CA PRO A 994 -11.68 -10.92 -10.72
C PRO A 994 -10.53 -11.71 -10.07
N GLY A 995 -10.56 -11.83 -8.75
CA GLY A 995 -9.50 -12.47 -7.97
C GLY A 995 -8.43 -11.51 -7.46
N GLU A 996 -8.48 -10.23 -7.84
CA GLU A 996 -7.57 -9.23 -7.30
C GLU A 996 -7.78 -9.01 -5.79
N MET A 997 -6.67 -9.03 -5.04
CA MET A 997 -6.64 -8.85 -3.59
C MET A 997 -6.70 -7.36 -3.21
N VAL A 998 -7.79 -6.70 -3.61
CA VAL A 998 -8.00 -5.25 -3.49
C VAL A 998 -7.83 -4.72 -2.08
N GLY A 999 -8.18 -5.51 -1.05
CA GLY A 999 -8.01 -5.08 0.34
C GLY A 999 -6.54 -4.98 0.76
N THR A 1000 -5.71 -5.94 0.37
CA THR A 1000 -4.27 -5.88 0.62
C THR A 1000 -3.60 -4.74 -0.17
N LEU A 1001 -4.05 -4.51 -1.40
CA LEU A 1001 -3.54 -3.44 -2.25
C LEU A 1001 -3.87 -2.06 -1.66
N ALA A 1002 -5.12 -1.86 -1.22
CA ALA A 1002 -5.56 -0.64 -0.55
C ALA A 1002 -4.80 -0.43 0.77
N ALA A 1003 -4.63 -1.49 1.57
CA ALA A 1003 -3.90 -1.42 2.83
C ALA A 1003 -2.42 -1.02 2.70
N GLN A 1004 -1.79 -1.34 1.57
CA GLN A 1004 -0.42 -0.95 1.26
C GLN A 1004 -0.31 0.42 0.60
N SER A 1005 -1.41 0.90 0.00
CA SER A 1005 -1.47 2.17 -0.72
C SER A 1005 -1.74 3.36 0.22
N ILE A 1006 -2.47 3.10 1.30
CA ILE A 1006 -2.69 3.99 2.46
C ILE A 1006 -1.46 3.94 3.37
#